data_AF-A0A421CA54-F1
#
_entry.id   AF-A0A421CA54-F1
#
_cell.length_a   1.000
_cell.length_b   1.000
_cell.length_c   1.000
_cell.angle_alpha   90.00
_cell.angle_beta   90.00
_cell.angle_gamma   90.00
#
_symmetry.space_group_name_H-M   'P 1'
#
loop_
_entity.id
_entity.type
_entity.pdbx_description
1 polymer ?
#
loop_
_entity_poly.entity_id
_entity_poly.type
_entity_poly.pdbx_seq_one_letter_code
_entity_poly.pdbx_strand_id
1 'polypeptide(L)'
;MKRVSVWVITFVLILVFSSCIPSNLAPILLKVGGLQGIIQVSTNSLEWIGTDADGVIARYEYRKDGGTWQNHGSNTSYVWEDYSESSHTFEARAIDDKGAISNVLMWSFVYDPPNIIPKVIKEGGFEGQISNWTNAFSWSASDVDGHIVKCERRKDGGSWTVNESESQYVWSGYSQGSHTFQIRVQDNEGDYSEPITWTFEYDGSQDDFEVHFEDSVLEQAVREEIDKLSGQLYWSDVKEIDGLGVYDLGVRSLDGIENLTAVTALNLGKNEIVDIYPLSGLSNLTWLSLFTNKIKDISPLANLTNLRDLYFDKNEVEDISALEGLVNLDDLRFSSNEVQDISVVEQMTYLRRLECPRNEISDISAIENLIHLETLVIDNNDIVDLSPLRKLTNLWNLNVCCNRIKDVSALKNLINLNWLNFSVNEVTDISALSFLKKLTLLQFTSNQVIDISPLSELTLLDSLSFGSNEVSDISCLSGLSNLTFLTLSLNNVSNISSLLGLTKLNFLSFDSNEVSDISYLSNQVSLETLHLKNNQVSDISCLEGLTNLKWLDFEHNNVSDITALNNVPHLEGINFSFNKVSDISSLQGLNNLKSLDFIFNEVSDISALVNNPDFGLGDYVDMRWNMLDLTPGSDDMQDIETLIARGVEVNY
;
A
#
# COMPACT_ATOMS: atom_id res chain seq x y z
N MET A 1 -10.50 69.21 16.58
CA MET A 1 -9.80 70.40 16.06
C MET A 1 -9.86 70.38 14.53
N LYS A 2 -10.29 71.50 13.94
CA LYS A 2 -10.27 71.93 12.51
C LYS A 2 -11.16 71.26 11.44
N ARG A 3 -12.12 72.08 10.96
CA ARG A 3 -12.87 72.07 9.67
C ARG A 3 -12.00 72.57 8.50
N VAL A 4 -12.35 72.24 7.25
CA VAL A 4 -12.42 73.19 6.09
C VAL A 4 -13.44 72.69 5.05
N SER A 5 -14.26 73.62 4.52
CA SER A 5 -15.26 73.46 3.45
C SER A 5 -14.71 73.88 2.07
N VAL A 6 -15.26 73.36 0.97
CA VAL A 6 -14.90 73.71 -0.42
C VAL A 6 -16.11 74.28 -1.18
N TRP A 7 -15.88 75.30 -2.01
CA TRP A 7 -16.83 75.89 -2.99
C TRP A 7 -16.11 76.15 -4.31
N VAL A 8 -16.71 75.81 -5.46
CA VAL A 8 -16.40 76.37 -6.79
C VAL A 8 -17.69 76.48 -7.62
N ILE A 9 -17.83 77.58 -8.36
CA ILE A 9 -18.98 78.08 -9.14
C ILE A 9 -18.74 77.87 -10.67
N THR A 10 -19.80 77.88 -11.53
CA THR A 10 -20.01 78.66 -12.81
C THR A 10 -21.03 77.93 -13.74
N PHE A 11 -22.29 78.36 -14.05
CA PHE A 11 -22.85 79.36 -15.03
C PHE A 11 -22.67 78.95 -16.53
N VAL A 12 -23.68 78.81 -17.45
CA VAL A 12 -24.50 79.83 -18.19
C VAL A 12 -25.38 79.19 -19.33
N LEU A 13 -26.59 79.78 -19.58
CA LEU A 13 -27.50 79.96 -20.77
C LEU A 13 -27.75 78.82 -21.83
N ILE A 14 -28.97 78.41 -22.24
CA ILE A 14 -30.22 79.03 -22.82
C ILE A 14 -30.16 79.42 -24.34
N LEU A 15 -30.93 78.75 -25.23
CA LEU A 15 -32.01 79.28 -26.13
C LEU A 15 -32.49 78.35 -27.32
N VAL A 16 -33.76 77.90 -27.23
CA VAL A 16 -34.92 77.71 -28.17
C VAL A 16 -34.73 77.87 -29.71
N PHE A 17 -35.25 77.04 -30.65
CA PHE A 17 -36.67 76.93 -31.14
C PHE A 17 -36.94 75.82 -32.20
N SER A 18 -38.22 75.39 -32.24
CA SER A 18 -39.07 74.98 -33.39
C SER A 18 -39.39 73.48 -33.62
N SER A 19 -40.62 73.24 -34.07
CA SER A 19 -41.53 72.11 -33.77
C SER A 19 -41.78 71.12 -34.92
N CYS A 20 -41.73 69.81 -34.62
CA CYS A 20 -42.55 68.72 -35.19
C CYS A 20 -42.48 67.51 -34.23
N ILE A 21 -43.63 66.91 -33.89
CA ILE A 21 -43.83 65.92 -32.80
C ILE A 21 -43.20 64.55 -33.16
N PRO A 22 -42.38 63.92 -32.29
CA PRO A 22 -41.92 62.53 -32.48
C PRO A 22 -42.96 61.49 -32.06
N SER A 23 -42.88 60.31 -32.69
CA SER A 23 -43.47 59.03 -32.28
C SER A 23 -42.99 58.60 -30.89
N ASN A 24 -43.85 57.98 -30.09
CA ASN A 24 -43.51 57.50 -28.75
C ASN A 24 -42.34 56.51 -28.75
N LEU A 25 -41.19 56.91 -28.20
CA LEU A 25 -40.02 56.07 -28.03
C LEU A 25 -40.12 55.37 -26.68
N ALA A 26 -39.90 54.05 -26.66
CA ALA A 26 -39.96 53.31 -25.42
C ALA A 26 -38.88 53.80 -24.43
N PRO A 27 -39.18 53.84 -23.12
CA PRO A 27 -38.20 54.19 -22.11
C PRO A 27 -37.07 53.17 -22.08
N ILE A 28 -35.87 53.59 -21.72
CA ILE A 28 -34.71 52.70 -21.56
C ILE A 28 -34.39 52.56 -20.08
N LEU A 29 -34.23 51.32 -19.62
CA LEU A 29 -33.79 51.00 -18.27
C LEU A 29 -32.34 50.55 -18.25
N LEU A 30 -31.62 50.99 -17.23
CA LEU A 30 -30.26 50.56 -16.93
C LEU A 30 -30.16 50.11 -15.47
N LYS A 31 -29.45 49.00 -15.23
CA LYS A 31 -29.12 48.57 -13.86
C LYS A 31 -28.10 49.53 -13.28
N VAL A 32 -28.31 49.93 -12.03
CA VAL A 32 -27.34 50.75 -11.28
C VAL A 32 -26.95 50.11 -9.94
N GLY A 33 -27.68 49.08 -9.48
CA GLY A 33 -27.36 48.34 -8.25
C GLY A 33 -28.00 46.95 -8.20
N GLY A 34 -27.58 46.14 -7.23
CA GLY A 34 -28.07 44.77 -7.00
C GLY A 34 -27.02 43.69 -7.27
N LEU A 35 -26.96 42.70 -6.36
CA LEU A 35 -26.03 41.58 -6.42
C LEU A 35 -26.50 40.52 -7.43
N GLN A 36 -25.55 39.80 -8.04
CA GLN A 36 -25.77 38.70 -9.00
C GLN A 36 -24.73 37.59 -8.76
N GLY A 37 -25.03 36.36 -9.17
CA GLY A 37 -24.20 35.18 -8.88
C GLY A 37 -24.45 34.63 -7.48
N ILE A 38 -23.48 33.92 -6.89
CA ILE A 38 -23.61 33.39 -5.52
C ILE A 38 -23.48 34.54 -4.52
N ILE A 39 -24.44 34.66 -3.61
CA ILE A 39 -24.49 35.69 -2.57
C ILE A 39 -24.72 35.04 -1.21
N GLN A 40 -24.09 35.59 -0.17
CA GLN A 40 -24.17 35.07 1.20
C GLN A 40 -24.98 35.97 2.14
N VAL A 41 -25.58 37.03 1.60
CA VAL A 41 -26.44 37.97 2.34
C VAL A 41 -27.90 37.65 2.08
N SER A 42 -28.74 37.77 3.10
CA SER A 42 -30.18 37.47 3.04
C SER A 42 -31.03 38.60 2.44
N THR A 43 -30.39 39.69 2.00
CA THR A 43 -31.06 40.86 1.42
C THR A 43 -30.33 41.34 0.17
N ASN A 44 -31.09 41.63 -0.90
CA ASN A 44 -30.54 42.13 -2.16
C ASN A 44 -31.31 43.38 -2.60
N SER A 45 -30.62 44.53 -2.61
CA SER A 45 -31.16 45.82 -3.04
C SER A 45 -30.92 46.02 -4.54
N LEU A 46 -31.98 45.83 -5.32
CA LEU A 46 -31.97 45.84 -6.78
C LEU A 46 -32.37 47.24 -7.26
N GLU A 47 -31.47 47.92 -7.96
CA GLU A 47 -31.66 49.32 -8.34
C GLU A 47 -31.48 49.52 -9.84
N TRP A 48 -32.39 50.31 -10.42
CA TRP A 48 -32.35 50.70 -11.82
C TRP A 48 -32.57 52.21 -11.95
N ILE A 49 -32.31 52.73 -13.14
CA ILE A 49 -32.78 54.06 -13.55
C ILE A 49 -33.46 53.93 -14.90
N GLY A 50 -34.46 54.77 -15.12
CA GLY A 50 -35.17 54.84 -16.39
C GLY A 50 -35.16 56.27 -16.92
N THR A 51 -34.95 56.41 -18.23
CA THR A 51 -35.15 57.67 -18.95
C THR A 51 -36.09 57.45 -20.12
N ASP A 52 -36.97 58.42 -20.34
CA ASP A 52 -37.80 58.51 -21.54
C ASP A 52 -37.36 59.76 -22.32
N ALA A 53 -37.07 59.58 -23.61
CA ALA A 53 -36.52 60.62 -24.45
C ALA A 53 -37.59 61.58 -24.99
N ASP A 54 -38.86 61.13 -25.09
CA ASP A 54 -39.96 61.90 -25.67
C ASP A 54 -41.21 61.97 -24.78
N GLY A 55 -41.10 61.53 -23.53
CA GLY A 55 -42.17 61.51 -22.54
C GLY A 55 -41.67 61.42 -21.11
N VAL A 56 -42.52 60.87 -20.25
CA VAL A 56 -42.17 60.53 -18.87
C VAL A 56 -42.56 59.10 -18.57
N ILE A 57 -41.77 58.43 -17.72
CA ILE A 57 -42.12 57.08 -17.26
C ILE A 57 -43.35 57.16 -16.36
N ALA A 58 -44.45 56.54 -16.79
CA ALA A 58 -45.69 56.49 -16.03
C ALA A 58 -45.58 55.53 -14.83
N ARG A 59 -44.93 54.38 -15.01
CA ARG A 59 -44.61 53.43 -13.93
C ARG A 59 -43.51 52.44 -14.28
N TYR A 60 -42.93 51.85 -13.25
CA TYR A 60 -42.11 50.65 -13.30
C TYR A 60 -42.95 49.43 -12.89
N GLU A 61 -42.56 48.25 -13.37
CA GLU A 61 -43.10 46.96 -12.98
C GLU A 61 -41.95 46.00 -12.68
N TYR A 62 -42.13 45.08 -11.74
CA TYR A 62 -41.15 44.03 -11.44
C TYR A 62 -41.79 42.65 -11.31
N ARG A 63 -40.98 41.59 -11.36
CA ARG A 63 -41.38 40.23 -10.97
C ARG A 63 -40.21 39.44 -10.39
N LYS A 64 -40.54 38.41 -9.62
CA LYS A 64 -39.62 37.50 -8.95
C LYS A 64 -39.82 36.10 -9.51
N ASP A 65 -38.75 35.36 -9.74
CA ASP A 65 -38.73 33.94 -10.13
C ASP A 65 -39.70 33.61 -11.28
N GLY A 66 -39.70 34.45 -12.31
CA GLY A 66 -40.54 34.29 -13.50
C GLY A 66 -42.04 34.50 -13.28
N GLY A 67 -42.47 35.00 -12.11
CA GLY A 67 -43.86 35.24 -11.74
C GLY A 67 -44.56 36.36 -12.55
N THR A 68 -45.73 36.81 -12.07
CA THR A 68 -46.49 37.87 -12.74
C THR A 68 -45.90 39.26 -12.49
N TRP A 69 -46.02 40.16 -13.48
CA TRP A 69 -45.58 41.55 -13.35
C TRP A 69 -46.42 42.32 -12.34
N GLN A 70 -45.75 42.94 -11.36
CA GLN A 70 -46.30 43.75 -10.28
C GLN A 70 -46.03 45.23 -10.57
N ASN A 71 -47.03 46.09 -10.39
CA ASN A 71 -46.86 47.55 -10.53
C ASN A 71 -46.03 48.12 -9.36
N HIS A 72 -44.98 48.87 -9.68
CA HIS A 72 -44.04 49.47 -8.73
C HIS A 72 -44.01 51.00 -8.76
N GLY A 73 -45.04 51.63 -9.36
CA GLY A 73 -45.17 53.08 -9.42
C GLY A 73 -43.92 53.75 -10.00
N SER A 74 -43.47 54.86 -9.40
CA SER A 74 -42.27 55.58 -9.84
C SER A 74 -40.98 55.11 -9.16
N ASN A 75 -41.03 54.02 -8.36
CA ASN A 75 -39.87 53.56 -7.60
C ASN A 75 -38.85 52.90 -8.52
N THR A 76 -37.59 53.24 -8.32
CA THR A 76 -36.47 52.77 -9.15
C THR A 76 -35.56 51.78 -8.41
N SER A 77 -36.02 51.27 -7.26
CA SER A 77 -35.33 50.24 -6.50
C SER A 77 -36.31 49.29 -5.82
N TYR A 78 -35.84 48.08 -5.54
CA TYR A 78 -36.57 47.06 -4.79
C TYR A 78 -35.60 46.31 -3.88
N VAL A 79 -35.90 46.27 -2.58
CA VAL A 79 -35.17 45.43 -1.63
C VAL A 79 -35.89 44.09 -1.53
N TRP A 80 -35.23 43.03 -1.97
CA TRP A 80 -35.72 41.67 -1.76
C TRP A 80 -35.10 41.13 -0.48
N GLU A 81 -35.93 40.94 0.52
CA GLU A 81 -35.61 40.30 1.80
C GLU A 81 -36.21 38.88 1.81
N ASP A 82 -35.58 37.95 2.52
CA ASP A 82 -36.11 36.61 2.83
C ASP A 82 -36.35 35.69 1.61
N TYR A 83 -35.39 35.64 0.68
CA TYR A 83 -35.33 34.55 -0.32
C TYR A 83 -34.70 33.29 0.28
N SER A 84 -35.17 32.11 -0.15
CA SER A 84 -34.68 30.81 0.34
C SER A 84 -33.26 30.50 -0.14
N GLU A 85 -32.57 29.58 0.52
CA GLU A 85 -31.27 29.06 0.06
C GLU A 85 -31.44 28.27 -1.24
N SER A 86 -31.35 28.99 -2.37
CA SER A 86 -31.56 28.45 -3.71
C SER A 86 -31.23 29.51 -4.78
N SER A 87 -31.42 29.14 -6.05
CA SER A 87 -31.32 30.07 -7.17
C SER A 87 -32.57 30.94 -7.33
N HIS A 88 -32.37 32.25 -7.49
CA HIS A 88 -33.41 33.27 -7.65
C HIS A 88 -33.17 34.19 -8.85
N THR A 89 -34.26 34.74 -9.40
CA THR A 89 -34.25 35.74 -10.47
C THR A 89 -35.20 36.90 -10.17
N PHE A 90 -34.77 38.13 -10.46
CA PHE A 90 -35.61 39.33 -10.36
C PHE A 90 -35.59 40.10 -11.67
N GLU A 91 -36.74 40.55 -12.15
CA GLU A 91 -36.86 41.29 -13.40
C GLU A 91 -37.58 42.62 -13.21
N ALA A 92 -37.15 43.68 -13.90
CA ALA A 92 -37.77 45.01 -13.86
C ALA A 92 -37.93 45.63 -15.26
N ARG A 93 -39.02 46.37 -15.48
CA ARG A 93 -39.32 47.11 -16.72
C ARG A 93 -40.07 48.42 -16.43
N ALA A 94 -40.14 49.35 -17.38
CA ALA A 94 -40.95 50.56 -17.32
C ALA A 94 -42.00 50.62 -18.41
N ILE A 95 -43.04 51.43 -18.16
CA ILE A 95 -44.11 51.80 -19.09
C ILE A 95 -44.24 53.32 -19.07
N ASP A 96 -44.17 53.96 -20.23
CA ASP A 96 -44.30 55.43 -20.36
C ASP A 96 -45.76 55.93 -20.36
N ASP A 97 -45.93 57.25 -20.43
CA ASP A 97 -47.22 57.94 -20.41
C ASP A 97 -48.09 57.72 -21.66
N LYS A 98 -47.54 57.08 -22.71
CA LYS A 98 -48.27 56.69 -23.93
C LYS A 98 -48.35 55.17 -24.12
N GLY A 99 -47.84 54.39 -23.15
CA GLY A 99 -47.99 52.94 -23.04
C GLY A 99 -46.90 52.07 -23.65
N ALA A 100 -45.75 52.60 -24.11
CA ALA A 100 -44.66 51.76 -24.59
C ALA A 100 -43.83 51.17 -23.42
N ILE A 101 -43.30 49.97 -23.62
CA ILE A 101 -42.62 49.17 -22.59
C ILE A 101 -41.11 49.15 -22.88
N SER A 102 -40.30 49.33 -21.83
CA SER A 102 -38.84 49.29 -21.92
C SER A 102 -38.26 47.89 -22.21
N ASN A 103 -36.94 47.84 -22.38
CA ASN A 103 -36.17 46.61 -22.14
C ASN A 103 -36.39 46.08 -20.70
N VAL A 104 -36.31 44.76 -20.53
CA VAL A 104 -36.37 44.11 -19.21
C VAL A 104 -34.96 43.95 -18.65
N LEU A 105 -34.74 44.41 -17.43
CA LEU A 105 -33.54 44.10 -16.65
C LEU A 105 -33.78 42.80 -15.89
N MET A 106 -32.78 41.92 -15.79
CA MET A 106 -32.86 40.65 -15.04
C MET A 106 -31.63 40.47 -14.15
N TRP A 107 -31.81 40.34 -12.83
CA TRP A 107 -30.77 39.86 -11.90
C TRP A 107 -30.99 38.37 -11.65
N SER A 108 -29.90 37.60 -11.61
CA SER A 108 -29.90 36.19 -11.20
C SER A 108 -28.84 35.98 -10.14
N PHE A 109 -29.24 35.37 -9.02
CA PHE A 109 -28.34 35.08 -7.90
C PHE A 109 -28.72 33.76 -7.21
N VAL A 110 -27.75 33.13 -6.53
CA VAL A 110 -27.97 31.96 -5.67
C VAL A 110 -27.69 32.41 -4.24
N TYR A 111 -28.64 32.25 -3.32
CA TYR A 111 -28.39 32.50 -1.91
C TYR A 111 -27.83 31.23 -1.26
N ASP A 112 -26.64 31.36 -0.69
CA ASP A 112 -25.84 30.27 -0.11
C ASP A 112 -25.14 30.85 1.15
N PRO A 113 -25.79 30.81 2.32
CA PRO A 113 -25.22 31.36 3.55
C PRO A 113 -23.99 30.55 4.00
N PRO A 114 -23.02 31.17 4.72
CA PRO A 114 -21.87 30.42 5.22
C PRO A 114 -22.29 29.40 6.29
N ASN A 115 -21.79 28.17 6.19
CA ASN A 115 -21.96 27.12 7.21
C ASN A 115 -21.48 27.57 8.60
N ILE A 116 -22.22 27.22 9.65
CA ILE A 116 -21.91 27.51 11.04
C ILE A 116 -21.41 26.24 11.72
N ILE A 117 -20.10 26.24 12.02
CA ILE A 117 -19.41 25.12 12.69
C ILE A 117 -20.18 24.63 13.93
N PRO A 118 -20.38 23.31 14.10
CA PRO A 118 -21.12 22.74 15.21
C PRO A 118 -20.42 23.00 16.55
N LYS A 119 -21.20 22.93 17.64
CA LYS A 119 -20.73 23.18 19.01
C LYS A 119 -20.92 21.95 19.89
N VAL A 120 -19.92 21.66 20.73
CA VAL A 120 -19.98 20.63 21.77
C VAL A 120 -19.73 21.23 23.16
N ILE A 121 -20.42 20.69 24.18
CA ILE A 121 -20.43 21.21 25.56
C ILE A 121 -20.23 20.05 26.54
N LYS A 122 -19.33 20.21 27.52
CA LYS A 122 -19.14 19.25 28.61
C LYS A 122 -20.35 19.24 29.56
N GLU A 123 -20.88 18.06 29.86
CA GLU A 123 -21.98 17.85 30.81
C GLU A 123 -21.53 17.09 32.08
N GLY A 124 -20.60 16.14 31.93
CA GLY A 124 -20.11 15.29 33.02
C GLY A 124 -18.72 14.74 32.78
N GLY A 125 -18.13 14.16 33.83
CA GLY A 125 -16.75 13.66 33.86
C GLY A 125 -15.93 14.35 34.96
N PHE A 126 -15.03 13.60 35.58
CA PHE A 126 -14.12 14.11 36.59
C PHE A 126 -12.90 14.79 35.95
N GLU A 127 -12.40 15.84 36.60
CA GLU A 127 -11.18 16.58 36.22
C GLU A 127 -10.32 16.83 37.46
N GLY A 128 -9.02 17.01 37.26
CA GLY A 128 -8.05 17.11 38.34
C GLY A 128 -7.73 15.76 39.00
N GLN A 129 -7.37 15.79 40.28
CA GLN A 129 -6.94 14.59 41.02
C GLN A 129 -8.12 13.65 41.28
N ILE A 130 -7.99 12.39 40.85
CA ILE A 130 -8.98 11.35 41.04
C ILE A 130 -8.35 10.09 41.64
N SER A 131 -9.09 9.44 42.54
CA SER A 131 -8.75 8.12 43.09
C SER A 131 -9.49 6.99 42.39
N ASN A 132 -10.50 7.33 41.58
CA ASN A 132 -11.22 6.35 40.79
C ASN A 132 -10.45 6.12 39.49
N TRP A 133 -10.27 4.86 39.14
CA TRP A 133 -9.67 4.39 37.90
C TRP A 133 -10.69 4.34 36.73
N THR A 134 -11.94 4.75 36.98
CA THR A 134 -12.98 4.96 35.96
C THR A 134 -13.51 6.40 35.96
N ASN A 135 -13.75 6.92 34.77
CA ASN A 135 -14.31 8.24 34.53
C ASN A 135 -15.38 8.17 33.44
N ALA A 136 -16.61 8.58 33.79
CA ALA A 136 -17.73 8.63 32.87
C ALA A 136 -17.89 10.06 32.35
N PHE A 137 -17.53 10.27 31.09
CA PHE A 137 -17.66 11.54 30.38
C PHE A 137 -19.03 11.63 29.74
N SER A 138 -19.62 12.83 29.76
CA SER A 138 -20.83 13.12 29.01
C SER A 138 -20.80 14.53 28.45
N TRP A 139 -21.45 14.71 27.29
CA TRP A 139 -21.49 15.97 26.57
C TRP A 139 -22.81 16.13 25.81
N SER A 140 -23.07 17.36 25.39
CA SER A 140 -24.13 17.70 24.45
C SER A 140 -23.54 18.36 23.21
N ALA A 141 -24.10 18.06 22.04
CA ALA A 141 -23.69 18.61 20.76
C ALA A 141 -24.88 19.26 20.06
N SER A 142 -24.65 20.36 19.35
CA SER A 142 -25.68 21.09 18.62
C SER A 142 -25.10 21.75 17.38
N ASP A 143 -25.91 21.79 16.35
CA ASP A 143 -25.67 22.50 15.10
C ASP A 143 -26.87 23.43 14.84
N VAL A 144 -26.62 24.66 14.39
CA VAL A 144 -27.64 25.73 14.32
C VAL A 144 -28.29 25.80 12.93
N ASP A 145 -27.52 25.51 11.89
CA ASP A 145 -27.94 25.47 10.49
C ASP A 145 -27.97 24.05 9.91
N GLY A 146 -27.47 23.06 10.65
CA GLY A 146 -27.50 21.66 10.24
C GLY A 146 -27.83 20.65 11.35
N HIS A 147 -27.23 19.47 11.24
CA HIS A 147 -27.27 18.41 12.25
C HIS A 147 -25.90 17.71 12.39
N ILE A 148 -25.65 17.13 13.57
CA ILE A 148 -24.45 16.34 13.82
C ILE A 148 -24.53 14.98 13.10
N VAL A 149 -23.53 14.66 12.29
CA VAL A 149 -23.44 13.37 11.58
C VAL A 149 -22.50 12.39 12.25
N LYS A 150 -21.55 12.87 13.05
CA LYS A 150 -20.48 12.06 13.61
C LYS A 150 -19.96 12.65 14.92
N CYS A 151 -19.72 11.79 15.90
CA CYS A 151 -19.00 12.13 17.12
C CYS A 151 -17.69 11.33 17.15
N GLU A 152 -16.58 12.03 17.39
CA GLU A 152 -15.26 11.41 17.52
C GLU A 152 -14.65 11.70 18.87
N ARG A 153 -13.90 10.74 19.39
CA ARG A 153 -13.15 10.85 20.64
C ARG A 153 -11.67 10.58 20.39
N ARG A 154 -10.83 11.07 21.30
CA ARG A 154 -9.44 10.59 21.45
C ARG A 154 -9.00 10.71 22.89
N LYS A 155 -8.07 9.84 23.28
CA LYS A 155 -7.43 9.82 24.60
C LYS A 155 -6.00 10.27 24.44
N ASP A 156 -5.52 11.14 25.32
CA ASP A 156 -4.11 11.53 25.45
C ASP A 156 -3.41 11.93 24.15
N GLY A 157 -4.16 12.59 23.26
CA GLY A 157 -3.65 13.08 21.99
C GLY A 157 -3.58 12.03 20.87
N GLY A 158 -4.02 10.79 21.10
CA GLY A 158 -4.08 9.72 20.10
C GLY A 158 -5.02 9.99 18.92
N SER A 159 -5.21 8.97 18.09
CA SER A 159 -6.05 9.09 16.88
C SER A 159 -7.52 9.31 17.21
N TRP A 160 -8.22 10.08 16.36
CA TRP A 160 -9.66 10.25 16.47
C TRP A 160 -10.39 8.96 16.06
N THR A 161 -11.21 8.43 16.97
CA THR A 161 -12.05 7.25 16.74
C THR A 161 -13.52 7.63 16.83
N VAL A 162 -14.38 6.96 16.05
CA VAL A 162 -15.82 7.19 16.10
C VAL A 162 -16.34 6.72 17.46
N ASN A 163 -17.02 7.60 18.19
CA ASN A 163 -17.68 7.20 19.43
C ASN A 163 -19.02 6.56 19.11
N GLU A 164 -19.27 5.35 19.61
CA GLU A 164 -20.52 4.62 19.36
C GLU A 164 -21.75 5.35 19.95
N SER A 165 -21.55 6.06 21.06
CA SER A 165 -22.58 6.91 21.66
C SER A 165 -22.44 8.36 21.21
N GLU A 166 -23.57 9.06 21.05
CA GLU A 166 -23.54 10.46 20.63
C GLU A 166 -23.21 11.43 21.79
N SER A 167 -23.28 10.99 23.05
CA SER A 167 -23.29 11.90 24.21
C SER A 167 -22.55 11.41 25.46
N GLN A 168 -21.98 10.20 25.46
CA GLN A 168 -21.28 9.67 26.62
C GLN A 168 -20.16 8.70 26.26
N TYR A 169 -19.20 8.56 27.16
CA TYR A 169 -18.14 7.57 27.08
C TYR A 169 -17.61 7.27 28.49
N VAL A 170 -17.36 5.99 28.78
CA VAL A 170 -16.73 5.59 30.05
C VAL A 170 -15.32 5.14 29.73
N TRP A 171 -14.33 5.83 30.30
CA TRP A 171 -12.95 5.40 30.28
C TRP A 171 -12.61 4.76 31.61
N SER A 172 -12.14 3.53 31.57
CA SER A 172 -11.69 2.77 32.72
C SER A 172 -10.29 2.24 32.45
N GLY A 173 -9.46 2.09 33.48
CA GLY A 173 -8.19 1.36 33.36
C GLY A 173 -6.94 2.20 33.14
N TYR A 174 -7.07 3.53 32.99
CA TYR A 174 -5.92 4.40 32.76
C TYR A 174 -4.85 4.26 33.84
N SER A 175 -3.59 4.37 33.41
CA SER A 175 -2.42 4.23 34.29
C SER A 175 -2.38 5.31 35.37
N GLN A 176 -1.59 5.10 36.41
CA GLN A 176 -1.29 6.19 37.35
C GLN A 176 -0.61 7.35 36.60
N GLY A 177 -1.13 8.57 36.74
CA GLY A 177 -0.58 9.74 36.08
C GLY A 177 -1.63 10.68 35.49
N SER A 178 -1.16 11.61 34.65
CA SER A 178 -1.98 12.64 34.02
C SER A 178 -2.57 12.15 32.70
N HIS A 179 -3.85 12.43 32.50
CA HIS A 179 -4.65 11.99 31.36
C HIS A 179 -5.53 13.11 30.81
N THR A 180 -5.83 13.01 29.52
CA THR A 180 -6.72 13.89 28.77
C THR A 180 -7.70 13.08 27.92
N PHE A 181 -8.97 13.47 27.95
CA PHE A 181 -10.01 12.91 27.08
C PHE A 181 -10.59 14.03 26.23
N GLN A 182 -10.69 13.83 24.91
CA GLN A 182 -11.16 14.84 23.99
C GLN A 182 -12.30 14.36 23.11
N ILE A 183 -13.24 15.25 22.84
CA ILE A 183 -14.40 15.02 21.95
C ILE A 183 -14.48 16.13 20.91
N ARG A 184 -14.81 15.77 19.67
CA ARG A 184 -15.25 16.69 18.61
C ARG A 184 -16.42 16.09 17.84
N VAL A 185 -17.21 16.92 17.19
CA VAL A 185 -18.35 16.49 16.36
C VAL A 185 -18.24 17.06 14.95
N GLN A 186 -18.76 16.35 13.96
CA GLN A 186 -18.84 16.77 12.56
C GLN A 186 -20.29 17.07 12.17
N ASP A 187 -20.53 18.12 11.38
CA ASP A 187 -21.85 18.46 10.81
C ASP A 187 -22.10 17.80 9.45
N ASN A 188 -23.28 18.05 8.86
CA ASN A 188 -23.68 17.54 7.54
C ASN A 188 -22.98 18.22 6.35
N GLU A 189 -22.28 19.32 6.56
CA GLU A 189 -21.47 20.03 5.56
C GLU A 189 -20.01 19.52 5.55
N GLY A 190 -19.62 18.78 6.60
CA GLY A 190 -18.32 18.14 6.77
C GLY A 190 -17.36 18.88 7.70
N ASP A 191 -17.77 20.00 8.30
CA ASP A 191 -16.95 20.79 9.23
C ASP A 191 -16.98 20.22 10.66
N TYR A 192 -15.88 20.37 11.39
CA TYR A 192 -15.71 19.85 12.76
C TYR A 192 -15.77 20.97 13.81
N SER A 193 -16.36 20.66 14.97
CA SER A 193 -16.30 21.51 16.16
C SER A 193 -14.87 21.62 16.71
N GLU A 194 -14.58 22.73 17.40
CA GLU A 194 -13.42 22.79 18.29
C GLU A 194 -13.50 21.67 19.36
N PRO A 195 -12.41 20.93 19.62
CA PRO A 195 -12.41 19.86 20.61
C PRO A 195 -12.63 20.36 22.04
N ILE A 196 -13.52 19.71 22.80
CA ILE A 196 -13.53 19.84 24.26
C ILE A 196 -12.59 18.83 24.88
N THR A 197 -11.95 19.19 26.01
CA THR A 197 -10.89 18.39 26.65
C THR A 197 -11.11 18.28 28.16
N TRP A 198 -11.25 17.08 28.71
CA TRP A 198 -11.13 16.82 30.15
C TRP A 198 -9.68 16.51 30.50
N THR A 199 -9.17 17.06 31.61
CA THR A 199 -7.83 16.73 32.13
C THR A 199 -7.94 16.23 33.56
N PHE A 200 -7.37 15.06 33.86
CA PHE A 200 -7.41 14.45 35.20
C PHE A 200 -6.10 13.73 35.54
N GLU A 201 -5.84 13.48 36.82
CA GLU A 201 -4.64 12.82 37.34
C GLU A 201 -5.03 11.69 38.30
N TYR A 202 -4.71 10.44 37.95
CA TYR A 202 -5.08 9.26 38.72
C TYR A 202 -3.99 8.87 39.72
N ASP A 203 -4.36 8.67 40.99
CA ASP A 203 -3.44 8.40 42.09
C ASP A 203 -2.95 6.95 42.25
N GLY A 204 -3.53 5.99 41.51
CA GLY A 204 -3.13 4.59 41.51
C GLY A 204 -3.73 3.73 42.63
N SER A 205 -4.74 4.21 43.37
CA SER A 205 -5.42 3.39 44.38
C SER A 205 -6.24 2.24 43.73
N GLN A 206 -5.81 0.99 43.96
CA GLN A 206 -6.42 -0.23 43.39
C GLN A 206 -7.43 -0.87 44.37
N ASP A 207 -8.71 -0.51 44.23
CA ASP A 207 -9.83 -1.32 44.75
C ASP A 207 -10.21 -2.43 43.73
N ASP A 208 -10.91 -3.49 44.14
CA ASP A 208 -11.40 -4.50 43.16
C ASP A 208 -12.64 -3.97 42.45
N PHE A 209 -12.54 -3.79 41.14
CA PHE A 209 -13.47 -2.99 40.34
C PHE A 209 -13.93 -3.72 39.08
N GLU A 210 -15.07 -3.33 38.52
CA GLU A 210 -15.60 -3.94 37.29
C GLU A 210 -14.81 -3.50 36.06
N VAL A 211 -14.30 -4.46 35.29
CA VAL A 211 -13.52 -4.24 34.07
C VAL A 211 -14.44 -4.32 32.85
N HIS A 212 -14.29 -3.36 31.95
CA HIS A 212 -15.01 -3.30 30.69
C HIS A 212 -14.02 -3.27 29.53
N PHE A 213 -14.31 -4.04 28.49
CA PHE A 213 -13.62 -3.97 27.21
C PHE A 213 -14.60 -3.42 26.18
N GLU A 214 -14.19 -2.43 25.40
CA GLU A 214 -15.08 -1.84 24.38
C GLU A 214 -15.32 -2.84 23.25
N ASP A 215 -14.26 -3.51 22.81
CA ASP A 215 -14.35 -4.50 21.75
C ASP A 215 -14.82 -5.84 22.33
N SER A 216 -16.02 -6.27 21.95
CA SER A 216 -16.60 -7.53 22.41
C SER A 216 -15.77 -8.76 22.04
N VAL A 217 -14.99 -8.70 20.96
CA VAL A 217 -14.10 -9.79 20.53
C VAL A 217 -12.86 -9.84 21.43
N LEU A 218 -12.32 -8.68 21.79
CA LEU A 218 -11.26 -8.59 22.80
C LEU A 218 -11.75 -9.09 24.17
N GLU A 219 -12.95 -8.68 24.60
CA GLU A 219 -13.56 -9.18 25.84
C GLU A 219 -13.67 -10.71 25.82
N GLN A 220 -14.15 -11.27 24.71
CA GLN A 220 -14.31 -12.72 24.56
C GLN A 220 -12.95 -13.43 24.68
N ALA A 221 -11.90 -12.94 24.02
CA ALA A 221 -10.56 -13.52 24.12
C ALA A 221 -10.05 -13.52 25.57
N VAL A 222 -10.26 -12.41 26.31
CA VAL A 222 -9.90 -12.33 27.74
C VAL A 222 -10.71 -13.33 28.57
N ARG A 223 -12.01 -13.46 28.32
CA ARG A 223 -12.88 -14.42 29.03
C ARG A 223 -12.48 -15.86 28.81
N GLU A 224 -12.07 -16.20 27.60
CA GLU A 224 -11.57 -17.53 27.25
C GLU A 224 -10.25 -17.82 27.98
N GLU A 225 -9.34 -16.84 28.06
CA GLU A 225 -8.06 -16.98 28.78
C GLU A 225 -8.24 -17.29 30.28
N ILE A 226 -9.26 -16.71 30.92
CA ILE A 226 -9.51 -16.90 32.36
C ILE A 226 -10.60 -17.94 32.68
N ASP A 227 -11.07 -18.70 31.69
CA ASP A 227 -12.18 -19.66 31.83
C ASP A 227 -13.47 -19.07 32.45
N LYS A 228 -13.78 -17.79 32.17
CA LYS A 228 -14.94 -17.05 32.70
C LYS A 228 -15.84 -16.51 31.59
N LEU A 229 -16.57 -17.42 30.95
CA LEU A 229 -17.41 -17.14 29.77
C LEU A 229 -18.65 -16.27 30.03
N SER A 230 -18.98 -15.93 31.27
CA SER A 230 -20.16 -15.10 31.58
C SER A 230 -20.02 -14.37 32.92
N GLY A 231 -20.90 -13.40 33.15
CA GLY A 231 -20.92 -12.57 34.35
C GLY A 231 -19.98 -11.37 34.27
N GLN A 232 -20.03 -10.51 35.29
CA GLN A 232 -19.18 -9.32 35.37
C GLN A 232 -17.70 -9.72 35.52
N LEU A 233 -16.84 -9.01 34.81
CA LEU A 233 -15.39 -9.10 34.96
C LEU A 233 -14.95 -8.08 35.99
N TYR A 234 -14.05 -8.48 36.87
CA TYR A 234 -13.42 -7.63 37.86
C TYR A 234 -11.90 -7.63 37.64
N TRP A 235 -11.21 -6.60 38.13
CA TRP A 235 -9.77 -6.51 38.04
C TRP A 235 -9.09 -7.74 38.64
N SER A 236 -9.60 -8.23 39.77
CA SER A 236 -9.10 -9.46 40.39
C SER A 236 -9.17 -10.70 39.49
N ASP A 237 -10.06 -10.73 38.49
CA ASP A 237 -10.13 -11.82 37.50
C ASP A 237 -9.02 -11.73 36.44
N VAL A 238 -8.62 -10.52 36.03
CA VAL A 238 -7.74 -10.30 34.86
C VAL A 238 -6.31 -9.88 35.22
N LYS A 239 -6.06 -9.45 36.46
CA LYS A 239 -4.76 -8.92 36.91
C LYS A 239 -3.61 -9.92 36.83
N GLU A 240 -3.90 -11.22 36.76
CA GLU A 240 -2.90 -12.30 36.71
C GLU A 240 -2.61 -12.80 35.28
N ILE A 241 -3.31 -12.26 34.26
CA ILE A 241 -3.04 -12.61 32.85
C ILE A 241 -1.64 -12.13 32.49
N ASP A 242 -0.74 -13.07 32.18
CA ASP A 242 0.66 -12.80 31.83
C ASP A 242 0.93 -12.86 30.32
N GLY A 243 -0.02 -13.36 29.53
CA GLY A 243 -0.01 -13.33 28.07
C GLY A 243 -1.41 -13.37 27.48
N LEU A 244 -1.60 -12.73 26.32
CA LEU A 244 -2.87 -12.78 25.58
C LEU A 244 -2.62 -12.81 24.07
N GLY A 245 -3.27 -13.76 23.39
CA GLY A 245 -3.20 -13.91 21.93
C GLY A 245 -4.53 -13.57 21.26
N VAL A 246 -4.56 -12.45 20.55
CA VAL A 246 -5.74 -11.93 19.83
C VAL A 246 -5.37 -11.77 18.36
N TYR A 247 -5.17 -12.88 17.66
CA TYR A 247 -4.70 -12.89 16.27
C TYR A 247 -5.87 -13.08 15.29
N ASP A 248 -5.99 -12.19 14.30
CA ASP A 248 -6.94 -12.35 13.18
C ASP A 248 -8.40 -12.50 13.63
N LEU A 249 -8.80 -11.72 14.64
CA LEU A 249 -10.15 -11.75 15.21
C LEU A 249 -10.99 -10.53 14.83
N GLY A 250 -10.39 -9.53 14.18
CA GLY A 250 -11.07 -8.30 13.77
C GLY A 250 -11.23 -7.27 14.88
N VAL A 251 -10.34 -7.28 15.88
CA VAL A 251 -10.35 -6.31 16.98
C VAL A 251 -10.08 -4.90 16.45
N ARG A 252 -10.86 -3.93 16.90
CA ARG A 252 -10.75 -2.52 16.49
C ARG A 252 -10.30 -1.61 17.63
N SER A 253 -10.72 -1.92 18.85
CA SER A 253 -10.40 -1.14 20.04
C SER A 253 -9.65 -2.00 21.05
N LEU A 254 -8.60 -1.42 21.63
CA LEU A 254 -7.85 -2.01 22.73
C LEU A 254 -8.31 -1.51 24.10
N ASP A 255 -9.37 -0.69 24.15
CA ASP A 255 -9.89 -0.15 25.39
C ASP A 255 -10.31 -1.29 26.34
N GLY A 256 -9.75 -1.28 27.54
CA GLY A 256 -9.87 -2.33 28.56
C GLY A 256 -8.58 -3.13 28.74
N ILE A 257 -7.70 -3.22 27.73
CA ILE A 257 -6.45 -4.01 27.81
C ILE A 257 -5.46 -3.45 28.83
N GLU A 258 -5.54 -2.16 29.15
CA GLU A 258 -4.71 -1.50 30.15
C GLU A 258 -4.87 -2.10 31.56
N ASN A 259 -5.95 -2.87 31.79
CA ASN A 259 -6.20 -3.61 33.03
C ASN A 259 -5.38 -4.90 33.18
N LEU A 260 -4.75 -5.38 32.10
CA LEU A 260 -3.94 -6.60 32.09
C LEU A 260 -2.54 -6.34 32.68
N THR A 261 -2.48 -5.87 33.92
CA THR A 261 -1.26 -5.28 34.50
C THR A 261 -0.07 -6.24 34.66
N ALA A 262 -0.30 -7.56 34.67
CA ALA A 262 0.75 -8.57 34.72
C ALA A 262 1.26 -9.01 33.33
N VAL A 263 0.69 -8.50 32.24
CA VAL A 263 0.97 -9.01 30.90
C VAL A 263 2.41 -8.75 30.47
N THR A 264 3.04 -9.80 29.96
CA THR A 264 4.43 -9.82 29.49
C THR A 264 4.55 -10.11 28.00
N ALA A 265 3.52 -10.73 27.40
CA ALA A 265 3.48 -11.08 25.99
C ALA A 265 2.09 -10.80 25.38
N LEU A 266 2.04 -9.97 24.32
CA LEU A 266 0.79 -9.66 23.60
C LEU A 266 0.93 -9.90 22.10
N ASN A 267 0.04 -10.72 21.54
CA ASN A 267 -0.13 -10.83 20.10
C ASN A 267 -1.45 -10.19 19.67
N LEU A 268 -1.37 -9.05 19.00
CA LEU A 268 -2.48 -8.27 18.49
C LEU A 268 -2.44 -8.18 16.95
N GLY A 269 -1.71 -9.08 16.30
CA GLY A 269 -1.49 -9.03 14.85
C GLY A 269 -2.72 -9.43 14.01
N LYS A 270 -2.80 -8.90 12.80
CA LYS A 270 -3.92 -9.07 11.84
C LYS A 270 -5.27 -8.61 12.38
N ASN A 271 -5.33 -7.42 12.96
CA ASN A 271 -6.60 -6.83 13.39
C ASN A 271 -6.85 -5.52 12.64
N GLU A 272 -7.80 -4.73 13.11
CA GLU A 272 -8.15 -3.41 12.57
C GLU A 272 -7.78 -2.29 13.55
N ILE A 273 -6.76 -2.49 14.39
CA ILE A 273 -6.37 -1.58 15.46
C ILE A 273 -5.75 -0.32 14.86
N VAL A 274 -6.20 0.84 15.33
CA VAL A 274 -5.65 2.16 14.98
C VAL A 274 -4.98 2.80 16.19
N ASP A 275 -5.64 2.74 17.35
CA ASP A 275 -5.19 3.35 18.60
C ASP A 275 -4.58 2.30 19.53
N ILE A 276 -3.32 2.51 19.89
CA ILE A 276 -2.58 1.67 20.83
C ILE A 276 -2.25 2.38 22.15
N TYR A 277 -2.86 3.55 22.41
CA TYR A 277 -2.72 4.25 23.69
C TYR A 277 -2.99 3.36 24.92
N PRO A 278 -4.00 2.45 24.90
CA PRO A 278 -4.23 1.52 26.00
C PRO A 278 -3.01 0.66 26.40
N LEU A 279 -1.99 0.51 25.54
CA LEU A 279 -0.77 -0.23 25.87
C LEU A 279 0.23 0.56 26.72
N SER A 280 0.10 1.89 26.81
CA SER A 280 1.13 2.79 27.36
C SER A 280 1.58 2.49 28.80
N GLY A 281 0.68 1.93 29.61
CA GLY A 281 0.94 1.58 31.01
C GLY A 281 1.44 0.15 31.24
N LEU A 282 1.46 -0.71 30.21
CA LEU A 282 1.77 -2.14 30.32
C LEU A 282 3.28 -2.40 30.40
N SER A 283 3.94 -1.77 31.37
CA SER A 283 5.39 -1.75 31.54
C SER A 283 6.06 -3.11 31.75
N ASN A 284 5.30 -4.17 32.02
CA ASN A 284 5.81 -5.54 32.13
C ASN A 284 6.00 -6.24 30.78
N LEU A 285 5.55 -5.63 29.67
CA LEU A 285 5.68 -6.19 28.33
C LEU A 285 7.14 -6.41 27.95
N THR A 286 7.41 -7.62 27.48
CA THR A 286 8.70 -8.06 26.94
C THR A 286 8.61 -8.47 25.48
N TRP A 287 7.42 -8.89 25.03
CA TRP A 287 7.13 -9.29 23.66
C TRP A 287 5.81 -8.65 23.21
N LEU A 288 5.84 -7.89 22.11
CA LEU A 288 4.67 -7.24 21.56
C LEU A 288 4.61 -7.39 20.04
N SER A 289 3.50 -7.90 19.56
CA SER A 289 3.22 -8.12 18.14
C SER A 289 1.96 -7.36 17.73
N LEU A 290 2.13 -6.39 16.84
CA LEU A 290 1.13 -5.46 16.30
C LEU A 290 1.05 -5.53 14.76
N PHE A 291 1.63 -6.55 14.12
CA PHE A 291 1.74 -6.61 12.67
C PHE A 291 0.37 -6.66 11.96
N THR A 292 0.25 -6.07 10.77
CA THR A 292 -0.98 -6.02 9.97
C THR A 292 -2.14 -5.41 10.77
N ASN A 293 -2.01 -4.12 11.06
CA ASN A 293 -3.03 -3.27 11.66
C ASN A 293 -3.08 -1.94 10.86
N LYS A 294 -3.64 -0.88 11.44
CA LYS A 294 -3.75 0.47 10.85
C LYS A 294 -3.11 1.52 11.75
N ILE A 295 -2.01 1.16 12.41
CA ILE A 295 -1.35 1.99 13.42
C ILE A 295 -0.48 3.03 12.72
N LYS A 296 -0.59 4.29 13.16
CA LYS A 296 0.29 5.39 12.72
C LYS A 296 1.17 5.90 13.85
N ASP A 297 0.55 6.09 15.01
CA ASP A 297 1.18 6.65 16.20
C ASP A 297 1.64 5.53 17.13
N ILE A 298 2.96 5.45 17.33
CA ILE A 298 3.58 4.52 18.27
C ILE A 298 4.14 5.20 19.53
N SER A 299 3.83 6.48 19.75
CA SER A 299 4.21 7.19 20.98
C SER A 299 3.77 6.49 22.29
N PRO A 300 2.65 5.73 22.35
CA PRO A 300 2.30 4.97 23.54
C PRO A 300 3.36 3.94 23.96
N LEU A 301 4.23 3.48 23.05
CA LEU A 301 5.24 2.46 23.35
C LEU A 301 6.46 3.02 24.09
N ALA A 302 6.61 4.35 24.20
CA ALA A 302 7.86 4.99 24.61
C ALA A 302 8.38 4.59 26.00
N ASN A 303 7.48 4.22 26.91
CA ASN A 303 7.83 3.85 28.29
C ASN A 303 7.90 2.33 28.52
N LEU A 304 7.68 1.51 27.50
CA LEU A 304 7.67 0.05 27.59
C LEU A 304 9.10 -0.53 27.55
N THR A 305 9.98 0.00 28.40
CA THR A 305 11.44 -0.22 28.39
C THR A 305 11.90 -1.65 28.67
N ASN A 306 10.98 -2.55 29.07
CA ASN A 306 11.24 -3.98 29.22
C ASN A 306 11.07 -4.77 27.91
N LEU A 307 10.59 -4.14 26.84
CA LEU A 307 10.45 -4.78 25.53
C LEU A 307 11.80 -5.30 25.02
N ARG A 308 11.76 -6.54 24.54
CA ARG A 308 12.87 -7.23 23.86
C ARG A 308 12.54 -7.51 22.40
N ASP A 309 11.29 -7.90 22.15
CA ASP A 309 10.80 -8.24 20.83
C ASP A 309 9.61 -7.35 20.48
N LEU A 310 9.73 -6.57 19.41
CA LEU A 310 8.70 -5.64 18.97
C LEU A 310 8.46 -5.77 17.46
N TYR A 311 7.25 -6.19 17.09
CA TYR A 311 6.84 -6.38 15.70
C TYR A 311 5.65 -5.49 15.37
N PHE A 312 5.78 -4.60 14.39
CA PHE A 312 4.69 -3.76 13.88
C PHE A 312 4.71 -3.66 12.35
N ASP A 313 5.12 -4.73 11.69
CA ASP A 313 5.10 -4.84 10.23
C ASP A 313 3.70 -4.56 9.64
N LYS A 314 3.62 -3.99 8.43
CA LYS A 314 2.36 -3.71 7.70
C LYS A 314 1.41 -2.84 8.53
N ASN A 315 1.89 -1.66 8.90
CA ASN A 315 1.12 -0.59 9.49
C ASN A 315 1.33 0.68 8.64
N GLU A 316 1.02 1.85 9.19
CA GLU A 316 1.13 3.16 8.53
C GLU A 316 2.03 4.09 9.37
N VAL A 317 3.09 3.53 9.97
CA VAL A 317 4.02 4.25 10.86
C VAL A 317 5.07 5.00 10.05
N GLU A 318 5.23 6.30 10.32
CA GLU A 318 6.26 7.16 9.70
C GLU A 318 7.39 7.50 10.70
N ASP A 319 7.02 7.80 11.95
CA ASP A 319 7.94 8.25 13.01
C ASP A 319 8.14 7.16 14.07
N ILE A 320 9.39 6.76 14.27
CA ILE A 320 9.79 5.77 15.28
C ILE A 320 10.59 6.38 16.45
N SER A 321 10.60 7.69 16.61
CA SER A 321 11.28 8.40 17.71
C SER A 321 10.83 7.93 19.10
N ALA A 322 9.59 7.44 19.23
CA ALA A 322 9.08 6.82 20.44
C ALA A 322 9.96 5.66 20.96
N LEU A 323 10.74 5.01 20.09
CA LEU A 323 11.57 3.86 20.47
C LEU A 323 12.89 4.25 21.16
N GLU A 324 13.19 5.54 21.35
CA GLU A 324 14.48 6.03 21.88
C GLU A 324 14.86 5.42 23.24
N GLY A 325 13.86 5.17 24.09
CA GLY A 325 14.05 4.56 25.41
C GLY A 325 14.15 3.03 25.41
N LEU A 326 13.87 2.35 24.30
CA LEU A 326 13.76 0.88 24.22
C LEU A 326 15.11 0.21 23.97
N VAL A 327 16.10 0.54 24.79
CA VAL A 327 17.50 0.11 24.63
C VAL A 327 17.75 -1.39 24.81
N ASN A 328 16.76 -2.14 25.30
CA ASN A 328 16.83 -3.58 25.57
C ASN A 328 16.30 -4.46 24.42
N LEU A 329 15.91 -3.86 23.29
CA LEU A 329 15.43 -4.61 22.13
C LEU A 329 16.51 -5.56 21.57
N ASP A 330 16.10 -6.80 21.31
CA ASP A 330 16.88 -7.87 20.67
C ASP A 330 16.40 -8.11 19.22
N ASP A 331 15.09 -8.06 18.99
CA ASP A 331 14.43 -8.26 17.69
C ASP A 331 13.42 -7.13 17.40
N LEU A 332 13.70 -6.32 16.39
CA LEU A 332 12.85 -5.21 15.96
C LEU A 332 12.41 -5.40 14.51
N ARG A 333 11.10 -5.44 14.28
CA ARG A 333 10.53 -5.61 12.94
C ARG A 333 9.41 -4.61 12.63
N PHE A 334 9.56 -3.93 11.52
CA PHE A 334 8.64 -2.89 11.05
C PHE A 334 8.58 -2.80 9.53
N SER A 335 8.59 -3.95 8.88
CA SER A 335 8.46 -4.06 7.42
C SER A 335 7.18 -3.38 6.91
N SER A 336 7.16 -2.86 5.68
CA SER A 336 5.95 -2.32 5.04
C SER A 336 5.29 -1.23 5.89
N ASN A 337 6.07 -0.20 6.22
CA ASN A 337 5.63 1.05 6.84
C ASN A 337 6.14 2.23 5.97
N GLU A 338 6.12 3.44 6.49
CA GLU A 338 6.52 4.67 5.78
C GLU A 338 7.73 5.32 6.48
N VAL A 339 8.57 4.52 7.14
CA VAL A 339 9.70 5.01 7.95
C VAL A 339 10.87 5.45 7.05
N GLN A 340 11.37 6.66 7.28
CA GLN A 340 12.57 7.20 6.61
C GLN A 340 13.78 7.28 7.55
N ASP A 341 13.55 7.74 8.79
CA ASP A 341 14.60 7.99 9.78
C ASP A 341 14.67 6.84 10.78
N ILE A 342 15.82 6.16 10.80
CA ILE A 342 16.12 5.09 11.76
C ILE A 342 17.22 5.47 12.75
N SER A 343 17.53 6.76 12.91
CA SER A 343 18.55 7.27 13.84
C SER A 343 18.38 6.74 15.26
N VAL A 344 17.13 6.59 15.72
CA VAL A 344 16.77 6.05 17.03
C VAL A 344 17.37 4.65 17.32
N VAL A 345 17.60 3.85 16.27
CA VAL A 345 18.11 2.48 16.38
C VAL A 345 19.56 2.47 16.90
N GLU A 346 20.30 3.57 16.80
CA GLU A 346 21.68 3.68 17.31
C GLU A 346 21.79 3.37 18.82
N GLN A 347 20.70 3.58 19.57
CA GLN A 347 20.62 3.36 21.02
C GLN A 347 20.43 1.88 21.38
N MET A 348 19.94 1.06 20.44
CA MET A 348 19.57 -0.36 20.64
C MET A 348 20.81 -1.26 20.55
N THR A 349 21.82 -1.01 21.37
CA THR A 349 23.15 -1.64 21.23
C THR A 349 23.17 -3.17 21.39
N TYR A 350 22.10 -3.77 21.94
CA TYR A 350 21.94 -5.22 22.05
C TYR A 350 21.20 -5.87 20.87
N LEU A 351 20.73 -5.09 19.90
CA LEU A 351 19.90 -5.58 18.79
C LEU A 351 20.64 -6.66 17.99
N ARG A 352 20.01 -7.83 17.86
CA ARG A 352 20.51 -8.98 17.10
C ARG A 352 19.79 -9.13 15.76
N ARG A 353 18.55 -8.66 15.66
CA ARG A 353 17.76 -8.70 14.43
C ARG A 353 17.06 -7.36 14.17
N LEU A 354 17.25 -6.86 12.95
CA LEU A 354 16.54 -5.71 12.41
C LEU A 354 15.92 -6.09 11.07
N GLU A 355 14.59 -6.07 10.99
CA GLU A 355 13.86 -6.27 9.74
C GLU A 355 12.95 -5.09 9.44
N CYS A 356 13.29 -4.32 8.41
CA CYS A 356 12.51 -3.18 7.97
C CYS A 356 12.40 -3.06 6.43
N PRO A 357 12.15 -4.16 5.70
CA PRO A 357 11.96 -4.08 4.26
C PRO A 357 10.70 -3.30 3.87
N ARG A 358 10.69 -2.72 2.67
CA ARG A 358 9.56 -1.91 2.16
C ARG A 358 9.26 -0.71 3.07
N ASN A 359 10.26 0.14 3.24
CA ASN A 359 10.15 1.45 3.87
C ASN A 359 10.78 2.48 2.91
N GLU A 360 11.09 3.67 3.40
CA GLU A 360 11.71 4.75 2.62
C GLU A 360 13.11 5.11 3.17
N ILE A 361 13.81 4.11 3.71
CA ILE A 361 15.10 4.29 4.38
C ILE A 361 16.20 4.48 3.34
N SER A 362 17.01 5.52 3.50
CA SER A 362 18.18 5.78 2.65
C SER A 362 19.50 5.87 3.42
N ASP A 363 19.46 6.32 4.67
CA ASP A 363 20.61 6.41 5.57
C ASP A 363 20.56 5.29 6.62
N ILE A 364 21.61 4.47 6.66
CA ILE A 364 21.80 3.39 7.62
C ILE A 364 22.98 3.65 8.57
N SER A 365 23.43 4.90 8.72
CA SER A 365 24.51 5.26 9.65
C SER A 365 24.20 4.88 11.10
N ALA A 366 22.93 4.87 11.48
CA ALA A 366 22.45 4.48 12.80
C ALA A 366 22.89 3.07 13.23
N ILE A 367 23.10 2.14 12.28
CA ILE A 367 23.46 0.76 12.61
C ILE A 367 24.96 0.52 12.75
N GLU A 368 25.82 1.51 12.52
CA GLU A 368 27.29 1.33 12.40
C GLU A 368 27.92 0.62 13.61
N ASN A 369 27.38 0.85 14.82
CA ASN A 369 27.92 0.33 16.07
C ASN A 369 27.08 -0.80 16.70
N LEU A 370 26.08 -1.34 15.98
CA LEU A 370 25.25 -2.45 16.44
C LEU A 370 25.98 -3.79 16.26
N ILE A 371 27.12 -3.94 16.92
CA ILE A 371 28.06 -5.05 16.71
C ILE A 371 27.48 -6.44 17.05
N HIS A 372 26.34 -6.49 17.73
CA HIS A 372 25.61 -7.72 18.04
C HIS A 372 24.63 -8.14 16.94
N LEU A 373 24.45 -7.33 15.89
CA LEU A 373 23.54 -7.61 14.79
C LEU A 373 23.97 -8.87 14.02
N GLU A 374 23.03 -9.80 13.89
CA GLU A 374 23.20 -11.12 13.26
C GLU A 374 22.37 -11.25 11.97
N THR A 375 21.21 -10.61 11.97
CA THR A 375 20.28 -10.57 10.83
C THR A 375 19.93 -9.12 10.51
N LEU A 376 20.16 -8.72 9.26
CA LEU A 376 19.71 -7.44 8.72
C LEU A 376 18.94 -7.67 7.43
N VAL A 377 17.64 -7.37 7.45
CA VAL A 377 16.75 -7.44 6.29
C VAL A 377 16.16 -6.06 6.05
N ILE A 378 16.58 -5.41 4.97
CA ILE A 378 16.22 -4.03 4.64
C ILE A 378 15.99 -3.88 3.13
N ASP A 379 15.48 -4.93 2.50
CA ASP A 379 15.15 -4.91 1.07
C ASP A 379 14.00 -3.96 0.72
N ASN A 380 13.93 -3.53 -0.54
CA ASN A 380 12.92 -2.57 -1.01
C ASN A 380 12.96 -1.25 -0.21
N ASN A 381 14.13 -0.62 -0.20
CA ASN A 381 14.38 0.69 0.39
C ASN A 381 15.19 1.52 -0.63
N ASP A 382 15.75 2.63 -0.17
CA ASP A 382 16.39 3.64 -1.00
C ASP A 382 17.91 3.77 -0.73
N ILE A 383 18.52 2.69 -0.20
CA ILE A 383 19.89 2.66 0.30
C ILE A 383 20.89 2.69 -0.86
N VAL A 384 21.94 3.49 -0.68
CA VAL A 384 23.08 3.59 -1.61
C VAL A 384 24.41 3.20 -0.94
N ASP A 385 24.61 3.59 0.31
CA ASP A 385 25.87 3.39 1.04
C ASP A 385 25.80 2.24 2.05
N LEU A 386 26.64 1.23 1.85
CA LEU A 386 26.81 0.12 2.78
C LEU A 386 27.97 0.31 3.77
N SER A 387 28.67 1.45 3.75
CA SER A 387 29.81 1.71 4.63
C SER A 387 29.53 1.52 6.13
N PRO A 388 28.32 1.76 6.67
CA PRO A 388 28.00 1.48 8.07
C PRO A 388 28.11 0.00 8.45
N LEU A 389 28.00 -0.93 7.49
CA LEU A 389 28.07 -2.36 7.76
C LEU A 389 29.48 -2.84 8.13
N ARG A 390 30.54 -2.05 7.91
CA ARG A 390 31.95 -2.51 7.95
C ARG A 390 32.39 -3.16 9.27
N LYS A 391 31.72 -2.86 10.39
CA LYS A 391 32.01 -3.37 11.74
C LYS A 391 31.11 -4.55 12.16
N LEU A 392 30.04 -4.85 11.42
CA LEU A 392 28.98 -5.76 11.84
C LEU A 392 29.34 -7.23 11.59
N THR A 393 30.49 -7.67 12.10
CA THR A 393 31.11 -8.96 11.76
C THR A 393 30.32 -10.18 12.23
N ASN A 394 29.28 -10.01 13.05
CA ASN A 394 28.38 -11.09 13.49
C ASN A 394 27.24 -11.38 12.50
N LEU A 395 27.05 -10.53 11.47
CA LEU A 395 26.06 -10.76 10.43
C LEU A 395 26.30 -12.11 9.75
N TRP A 396 25.27 -12.96 9.80
CA TRP A 396 25.21 -14.22 9.05
C TRP A 396 24.12 -14.19 7.97
N ASN A 397 23.11 -13.32 8.13
CA ASN A 397 22.01 -13.09 7.21
C ASN A 397 21.95 -11.61 6.83
N LEU A 398 22.14 -11.31 5.53
CA LEU A 398 22.01 -9.96 4.98
C LEU A 398 21.14 -9.97 3.72
N ASN A 399 20.04 -9.23 3.76
CA ASN A 399 19.20 -8.94 2.59
C ASN A 399 19.06 -7.44 2.38
N VAL A 400 19.63 -6.97 1.27
CA VAL A 400 19.59 -5.58 0.79
C VAL A 400 19.09 -5.52 -0.67
N CYS A 401 18.28 -6.51 -1.06
CA CYS A 401 17.67 -6.58 -2.38
C CYS A 401 16.82 -5.32 -2.68
N CYS A 402 16.63 -4.97 -3.95
CA CYS A 402 15.77 -3.85 -4.35
C CYS A 402 16.16 -2.53 -3.67
N ASN A 403 17.42 -2.12 -3.83
CA ASN A 403 17.95 -0.84 -3.36
C ASN A 403 18.71 -0.16 -4.52
N ARG A 404 19.55 0.83 -4.24
CA ARG A 404 20.35 1.57 -5.25
C ARG A 404 21.86 1.42 -5.00
N ILE A 405 22.26 0.25 -4.51
CA ILE A 405 23.63 -0.03 -4.07
C ILE A 405 24.54 -0.22 -5.28
N LYS A 406 25.72 0.39 -5.22
CA LYS A 406 26.80 0.26 -6.22
C LYS A 406 28.06 -0.37 -5.65
N ASP A 407 28.41 0.02 -4.43
CA ASP A 407 29.63 -0.40 -3.76
C ASP A 407 29.34 -1.41 -2.65
N VAL A 408 29.79 -2.65 -2.85
CA VAL A 408 29.74 -3.73 -1.85
C VAL A 408 31.07 -3.92 -1.11
N SER A 409 32.04 -3.01 -1.25
CA SER A 409 33.35 -3.07 -0.58
C SER A 409 33.28 -3.11 0.94
N ALA A 410 32.17 -2.64 1.52
CA ALA A 410 31.89 -2.71 2.94
C ALA A 410 31.74 -4.16 3.44
N LEU A 411 31.29 -5.08 2.58
CA LEU A 411 31.00 -6.46 2.95
C LEU A 411 32.26 -7.28 3.23
N LYS A 412 33.45 -6.85 2.78
CA LYS A 412 34.70 -7.65 2.84
C LYS A 412 35.05 -8.25 4.22
N ASN A 413 34.62 -7.60 5.30
CA ASN A 413 34.92 -8.01 6.67
C ASN A 413 33.80 -8.87 7.30
N LEU A 414 32.66 -9.04 6.62
CA LEU A 414 31.49 -9.77 7.11
C LEU A 414 31.66 -11.28 6.90
N ILE A 415 32.78 -11.81 7.37
CA ILE A 415 33.26 -13.18 7.12
C ILE A 415 32.35 -14.29 7.68
N ASN A 416 31.34 -13.91 8.49
CA ASN A 416 30.34 -14.81 9.02
C ASN A 416 29.08 -14.92 8.15
N LEU A 417 28.98 -14.14 7.07
CA LEU A 417 27.86 -14.22 6.14
C LEU A 417 27.70 -15.63 5.58
N ASN A 418 26.48 -16.14 5.72
CA ASN A 418 26.04 -17.42 5.22
C ASN A 418 24.97 -17.26 4.13
N TRP A 419 24.07 -16.28 4.31
CA TRP A 419 23.02 -15.90 3.38
C TRP A 419 23.18 -14.43 2.98
N LEU A 420 23.35 -14.17 1.67
CA LEU A 420 23.50 -12.83 1.13
C LEU A 420 22.63 -12.63 -0.10
N ASN A 421 21.75 -11.63 -0.05
CA ASN A 421 20.96 -11.17 -1.18
C ASN A 421 21.14 -9.66 -1.40
N PHE A 422 21.64 -9.29 -2.58
CA PHE A 422 21.70 -7.90 -3.07
C PHE A 422 21.17 -7.80 -4.51
N SER A 423 20.22 -8.66 -4.87
CA SER A 423 19.55 -8.62 -6.17
C SER A 423 18.84 -7.27 -6.40
N VAL A 424 18.59 -6.90 -7.66
CA VAL A 424 17.91 -5.65 -8.04
C VAL A 424 18.62 -4.43 -7.42
N ASN A 425 19.87 -4.22 -7.84
CA ASN A 425 20.72 -3.10 -7.43
C ASN A 425 21.54 -2.62 -8.66
N GLU A 426 22.55 -1.78 -8.44
CA GLU A 426 23.43 -1.23 -9.49
C GLU A 426 24.90 -1.67 -9.28
N VAL A 427 25.11 -2.87 -8.73
CA VAL A 427 26.46 -3.38 -8.41
C VAL A 427 27.18 -3.85 -9.67
N THR A 428 28.46 -3.47 -9.78
CA THR A 428 29.36 -3.85 -10.89
C THR A 428 30.56 -4.67 -10.41
N ASP A 429 31.14 -4.30 -9.27
CA ASP A 429 32.32 -4.94 -8.67
C ASP A 429 31.93 -5.76 -7.43
N ILE A 430 32.14 -7.08 -7.50
CA ILE A 430 31.90 -8.02 -6.41
C ILE A 430 33.20 -8.58 -5.79
N SER A 431 34.35 -7.92 -5.99
CA SER A 431 35.66 -8.35 -5.47
C SER A 431 35.67 -8.57 -3.95
N ALA A 432 34.85 -7.82 -3.22
CA ALA A 432 34.67 -7.95 -1.78
C ALA A 432 34.13 -9.35 -1.35
N LEU A 433 33.44 -10.07 -2.24
CA LEU A 433 32.85 -11.37 -1.92
C LEU A 433 33.91 -12.48 -1.78
N SER A 434 35.11 -12.31 -2.33
CA SER A 434 36.21 -13.28 -2.23
C SER A 434 36.64 -13.62 -0.79
N PHE A 435 36.27 -12.78 0.17
CA PHE A 435 36.53 -12.98 1.59
C PHE A 435 35.44 -13.77 2.33
N LEU A 436 34.26 -13.95 1.73
CA LEU A 436 33.04 -14.45 2.38
C LEU A 436 32.89 -15.97 2.28
N LYS A 437 33.92 -16.69 2.71
CA LYS A 437 34.06 -18.15 2.50
C LYS A 437 33.02 -19.03 3.19
N LYS A 438 32.14 -18.46 4.02
CA LYS A 438 31.04 -19.15 4.70
C LYS A 438 29.70 -19.05 3.96
N LEU A 439 29.64 -18.34 2.84
CA LEU A 439 28.44 -18.23 2.02
C LEU A 439 28.01 -19.61 1.52
N THR A 440 26.76 -19.96 1.79
CA THR A 440 26.08 -21.13 1.22
C THR A 440 25.01 -20.72 0.22
N LEU A 441 24.47 -19.50 0.36
CA LEU A 441 23.50 -18.94 -0.58
C LEU A 441 23.89 -17.50 -0.95
N LEU A 442 23.97 -17.25 -2.25
CA LEU A 442 24.30 -15.96 -2.82
C LEU A 442 23.32 -15.58 -3.96
N GLN A 443 22.68 -14.43 -3.82
CA GLN A 443 21.77 -13.88 -4.83
C GLN A 443 22.16 -12.45 -5.19
N PHE A 444 22.38 -12.20 -6.48
CA PHE A 444 22.66 -10.88 -7.04
C PHE A 444 22.08 -10.70 -8.44
N THR A 445 20.92 -11.31 -8.68
CA THR A 445 20.17 -11.20 -9.92
C THR A 445 19.78 -9.74 -10.19
N SER A 446 19.73 -9.30 -11.44
CA SER A 446 19.42 -7.91 -11.84
C SER A 446 20.40 -6.90 -11.24
N ASN A 447 21.66 -7.02 -11.64
CA ASN A 447 22.75 -6.07 -11.36
C ASN A 447 23.50 -5.75 -12.67
N GLN A 448 24.70 -5.17 -12.59
CA GLN A 448 25.56 -4.83 -13.73
C GLN A 448 26.91 -5.55 -13.62
N VAL A 449 26.92 -6.78 -13.07
CA VAL A 449 28.13 -7.55 -12.84
C VAL A 449 28.60 -8.21 -14.13
N ILE A 450 29.90 -8.08 -14.41
CA ILE A 450 30.56 -8.71 -15.56
C ILE A 450 31.53 -9.81 -15.10
N ASP A 451 32.34 -9.52 -14.07
CA ASP A 451 33.38 -10.41 -13.56
C ASP A 451 32.92 -11.14 -12.29
N ILE A 452 32.75 -12.45 -12.40
CA ILE A 452 32.42 -13.33 -11.28
C ILE A 452 33.61 -14.17 -10.77
N SER A 453 34.83 -13.89 -11.22
CA SER A 453 36.05 -14.55 -10.72
C SER A 453 36.24 -14.50 -9.18
N PRO A 454 35.76 -13.48 -8.44
CA PRO A 454 35.82 -13.47 -6.97
C PRO A 454 35.10 -14.64 -6.29
N LEU A 455 34.20 -15.34 -6.99
CA LEU A 455 33.44 -16.46 -6.45
C LEU A 455 34.23 -17.79 -6.39
N SER A 456 35.39 -17.88 -7.05
CA SER A 456 36.16 -19.13 -7.26
C SER A 456 36.47 -19.93 -5.98
N GLU A 457 36.63 -19.25 -4.85
CA GLU A 457 36.98 -19.86 -3.56
C GLU A 457 35.77 -20.09 -2.63
N LEU A 458 34.56 -19.76 -3.06
CA LEU A 458 33.32 -19.88 -2.27
C LEU A 458 32.74 -21.30 -2.34
N THR A 459 33.59 -22.28 -2.05
CA THR A 459 33.32 -23.72 -2.22
C THR A 459 32.19 -24.27 -1.35
N LEU A 460 31.67 -23.50 -0.38
CA LEU A 460 30.50 -23.85 0.42
C LEU A 460 29.17 -23.44 -0.22
N LEU A 461 29.20 -22.73 -1.37
CA LEU A 461 27.98 -22.37 -2.09
C LEU A 461 27.20 -23.62 -2.51
N ASP A 462 25.94 -23.62 -2.12
CA ASP A 462 24.91 -24.60 -2.44
C ASP A 462 23.90 -24.00 -3.44
N SER A 463 23.56 -22.72 -3.25
CA SER A 463 22.63 -21.98 -4.10
C SER A 463 23.24 -20.68 -4.62
N LEU A 464 23.23 -20.50 -5.94
CA LEU A 464 23.76 -19.33 -6.63
C LEU A 464 22.78 -18.80 -7.68
N SER A 465 22.44 -17.51 -7.58
CA SER A 465 21.55 -16.82 -8.51
C SER A 465 22.16 -15.48 -8.94
N PHE A 466 22.39 -15.32 -10.24
CA PHE A 466 22.95 -14.09 -10.82
C PHE A 466 22.39 -13.79 -12.21
N GLY A 467 21.10 -14.10 -12.42
CA GLY A 467 20.45 -13.76 -13.68
C GLY A 467 20.42 -12.25 -13.94
N SER A 468 20.11 -11.83 -15.17
CA SER A 468 20.01 -10.41 -15.55
C SER A 468 21.25 -9.60 -15.17
N ASN A 469 22.41 -10.04 -15.65
CA ASN A 469 23.70 -9.38 -15.52
C ASN A 469 24.39 -9.33 -16.90
N GLU A 470 25.68 -9.00 -16.95
CA GLU A 470 26.48 -8.94 -18.18
C GLU A 470 27.61 -9.98 -18.18
N VAL A 471 27.39 -11.12 -17.50
CA VAL A 471 28.41 -12.17 -17.33
C VAL A 471 28.54 -13.00 -18.61
N SER A 472 29.78 -13.24 -19.03
CA SER A 472 30.10 -14.13 -20.17
C SER A 472 31.06 -15.25 -19.81
N ASP A 473 31.99 -15.01 -18.88
CA ASP A 473 32.94 -16.01 -18.38
C ASP A 473 32.47 -16.58 -17.04
N ILE A 474 32.11 -17.86 -17.06
CA ILE A 474 31.71 -18.64 -15.87
C ILE A 474 32.75 -19.70 -15.48
N SER A 475 34.00 -19.57 -15.93
CA SER A 475 35.08 -20.54 -15.66
C SER A 475 35.38 -20.72 -14.17
N CYS A 476 35.17 -19.66 -13.37
CA CYS A 476 35.37 -19.66 -11.92
C CYS A 476 34.44 -20.65 -11.19
N LEU A 477 33.31 -21.05 -11.79
CA LEU A 477 32.34 -21.95 -11.17
C LEU A 477 32.82 -23.40 -11.10
N SER A 478 33.86 -23.78 -11.84
CA SER A 478 34.34 -25.17 -11.93
C SER A 478 34.73 -25.81 -10.59
N GLY A 479 35.11 -25.01 -9.59
CA GLY A 479 35.44 -25.45 -8.23
C GLY A 479 34.24 -25.56 -7.28
N LEU A 480 33.05 -25.06 -7.65
CA LEU A 480 31.89 -24.93 -6.76
C LEU A 480 31.04 -26.21 -6.71
N SER A 481 31.69 -27.34 -6.48
CA SER A 481 31.12 -28.69 -6.52
C SER A 481 30.00 -28.99 -5.51
N ASN A 482 29.68 -28.06 -4.60
CA ASN A 482 28.55 -28.17 -3.69
C ASN A 482 27.25 -27.59 -4.25
N LEU A 483 27.29 -26.88 -5.38
CA LEU A 483 26.09 -26.28 -5.98
C LEU A 483 25.03 -27.34 -6.31
N THR A 484 23.83 -27.12 -5.78
CA THR A 484 22.61 -27.86 -6.11
C THR A 484 21.62 -26.99 -6.90
N PHE A 485 21.71 -25.67 -6.75
CA PHE A 485 20.85 -24.71 -7.44
C PHE A 485 21.69 -23.64 -8.15
N LEU A 486 21.51 -23.50 -9.46
CA LEU A 486 22.19 -22.50 -10.27
C LEU A 486 21.23 -21.83 -11.26
N THR A 487 21.11 -20.51 -11.18
CA THR A 487 20.46 -19.69 -12.22
C THR A 487 21.36 -18.55 -12.67
N LEU A 488 21.55 -18.48 -13.98
CA LEU A 488 22.37 -17.49 -14.69
C LEU A 488 21.65 -16.94 -15.93
N SER A 489 20.32 -16.95 -15.92
CA SER A 489 19.49 -16.53 -17.06
C SER A 489 19.72 -15.06 -17.41
N LEU A 490 19.46 -14.64 -18.65
CA LEU A 490 19.61 -13.24 -19.09
C LEU A 490 21.05 -12.73 -18.84
N ASN A 491 22.03 -13.43 -19.41
CA ASN A 491 23.45 -13.08 -19.41
C ASN A 491 24.00 -13.23 -20.85
N ASN A 492 25.32 -13.20 -21.00
CA ASN A 492 26.03 -13.30 -22.27
C ASN A 492 26.89 -14.60 -22.33
N VAL A 493 26.43 -15.67 -21.68
CA VAL A 493 27.19 -16.92 -21.58
C VAL A 493 27.01 -17.74 -22.84
N SER A 494 28.13 -18.18 -23.44
CA SER A 494 28.14 -19.09 -24.60
C SER A 494 28.87 -20.41 -24.31
N ASN A 495 29.76 -20.43 -23.33
CA ASN A 495 30.55 -21.60 -22.95
C ASN A 495 30.21 -22.05 -21.53
N ILE A 496 29.64 -23.24 -21.41
CA ILE A 496 29.25 -23.85 -20.13
C ILE A 496 30.15 -25.02 -19.69
N SER A 497 31.36 -25.13 -20.25
CA SER A 497 32.30 -26.22 -19.91
C SER A 497 32.68 -26.28 -18.43
N SER A 498 32.59 -25.16 -17.71
CA SER A 498 32.83 -25.12 -16.26
C SER A 498 31.77 -25.87 -15.45
N LEU A 499 30.59 -26.14 -16.03
CA LEU A 499 29.52 -26.87 -15.37
C LEU A 499 29.76 -28.38 -15.32
N LEU A 500 30.71 -28.92 -16.10
CA LEU A 500 30.98 -30.36 -16.25
C LEU A 500 31.18 -31.09 -14.90
N GLY A 501 31.80 -30.41 -13.93
CA GLY A 501 32.10 -30.97 -12.60
C GLY A 501 31.00 -30.76 -11.54
N LEU A 502 29.92 -30.05 -11.87
CA LEU A 502 28.86 -29.67 -10.93
C LEU A 502 27.78 -30.76 -10.85
N THR A 503 28.19 -31.97 -10.49
CA THR A 503 27.33 -33.17 -10.57
C THR A 503 26.21 -33.22 -9.53
N LYS A 504 26.16 -32.27 -8.59
CA LYS A 504 25.11 -32.17 -7.56
C LYS A 504 23.95 -31.24 -7.96
N LEU A 505 24.02 -30.60 -9.12
CA LEU A 505 22.95 -29.73 -9.60
C LEU A 505 21.63 -30.50 -9.70
N ASN A 506 20.62 -29.98 -9.02
CA ASN A 506 19.22 -30.40 -9.09
C ASN A 506 18.43 -29.45 -10.00
N PHE A 507 18.71 -28.14 -9.89
CA PHE A 507 18.10 -27.10 -10.69
C PHE A 507 19.16 -26.31 -11.45
N LEU A 508 18.99 -26.22 -12.78
CA LEU A 508 19.84 -25.41 -13.65
C LEU A 508 18.97 -24.58 -14.60
N SER A 509 19.15 -23.27 -14.59
CA SER A 509 18.57 -22.36 -15.58
C SER A 509 19.63 -21.43 -16.16
N PHE A 510 19.75 -21.44 -17.48
CA PHE A 510 20.56 -20.51 -18.27
C PHE A 510 19.76 -19.93 -19.43
N ASP A 511 18.48 -19.68 -19.21
CA ASP A 511 17.58 -19.09 -20.20
C ASP A 511 18.12 -17.77 -20.74
N SER A 512 17.85 -17.46 -22.00
CA SER A 512 18.24 -16.20 -22.64
C SER A 512 19.74 -15.92 -22.51
N ASN A 513 20.54 -16.82 -23.09
CA ASN A 513 21.99 -16.74 -23.22
C ASN A 513 22.39 -17.05 -24.68
N GLU A 514 23.67 -17.29 -24.94
CA GLU A 514 24.21 -17.60 -26.27
C GLU A 514 24.76 -19.03 -26.35
N VAL A 515 24.19 -19.97 -25.56
CA VAL A 515 24.68 -21.36 -25.47
C VAL A 515 24.25 -22.16 -26.69
N SER A 516 25.18 -22.90 -27.30
CA SER A 516 24.92 -23.83 -28.42
C SER A 516 25.34 -25.27 -28.12
N ASP A 517 26.45 -25.44 -27.38
CA ASP A 517 26.98 -26.74 -26.98
C ASP A 517 26.64 -27.05 -25.52
N ILE A 518 25.71 -27.99 -25.33
CA ILE A 518 25.30 -28.48 -24.02
C ILE A 518 25.90 -29.84 -23.66
N SER A 519 26.86 -30.36 -24.43
CA SER A 519 27.48 -31.69 -24.19
C SER A 519 28.12 -31.85 -22.81
N TYR A 520 28.49 -30.73 -22.19
CA TYR A 520 29.00 -30.65 -20.81
C TYR A 520 27.98 -31.01 -19.74
N LEU A 521 26.70 -31.16 -20.11
CA LEU A 521 25.60 -31.58 -19.22
C LEU A 521 25.43 -33.10 -19.12
N SER A 522 26.27 -33.90 -19.80
CA SER A 522 26.15 -35.36 -19.87
C SER A 522 26.33 -36.11 -18.53
N ASN A 523 26.90 -35.49 -17.50
CA ASN A 523 27.17 -36.13 -16.20
C ASN A 523 26.30 -35.59 -15.05
N GLN A 524 25.35 -34.69 -15.34
CA GLN A 524 24.53 -34.00 -14.35
C GLN A 524 23.32 -34.85 -13.98
N VAL A 525 23.56 -36.12 -13.63
CA VAL A 525 22.53 -37.13 -13.39
C VAL A 525 21.60 -36.80 -12.23
N SER A 526 21.95 -35.85 -11.36
CA SER A 526 21.11 -35.35 -10.28
C SER A 526 20.09 -34.30 -10.71
N LEU A 527 20.13 -33.83 -11.97
CA LEU A 527 19.30 -32.74 -12.45
C LEU A 527 17.84 -33.17 -12.55
N GLU A 528 16.95 -32.41 -11.92
CA GLU A 528 15.49 -32.58 -11.96
C GLU A 528 14.82 -31.52 -12.82
N THR A 529 15.38 -30.32 -12.87
CA THR A 529 14.85 -29.20 -13.68
C THR A 529 15.96 -28.56 -14.50
N LEU A 530 15.73 -28.46 -15.80
CA LEU A 530 16.63 -27.83 -16.77
C LEU A 530 15.87 -26.83 -17.62
N HIS A 531 16.21 -25.54 -17.48
CA HIS A 531 15.71 -24.49 -18.36
C HIS A 531 16.86 -23.91 -19.20
N LEU A 532 16.69 -23.96 -20.52
CA LEU A 532 17.63 -23.46 -21.52
C LEU A 532 16.89 -22.71 -22.65
N LYS A 533 15.76 -22.09 -22.34
CA LYS A 533 14.95 -21.30 -23.27
C LYS A 533 15.78 -20.20 -23.92
N ASN A 534 15.45 -19.84 -25.16
CA ASN A 534 16.04 -18.69 -25.87
C ASN A 534 17.57 -18.77 -25.91
N ASN A 535 18.08 -19.86 -26.49
CA ASN A 535 19.50 -20.12 -26.71
C ASN A 535 19.71 -20.51 -28.18
N GLN A 536 20.86 -21.11 -28.49
CA GLN A 536 21.23 -21.54 -29.85
C GLN A 536 21.44 -23.06 -29.93
N VAL A 537 20.80 -23.83 -29.03
CA VAL A 537 20.97 -25.28 -28.94
C VAL A 537 20.30 -25.98 -30.12
N SER A 538 21.00 -26.93 -30.73
CA SER A 538 20.47 -27.79 -31.80
C SER A 538 20.60 -29.29 -31.52
N ASP A 539 21.53 -29.66 -30.65
CA ASP A 539 21.82 -31.05 -30.28
C ASP A 539 21.56 -31.24 -28.78
N ILE A 540 20.61 -32.11 -28.47
CA ILE A 540 20.23 -32.48 -27.10
C ILE A 540 20.59 -33.94 -26.75
N SER A 541 21.42 -34.60 -27.56
CA SER A 541 21.83 -36.00 -27.36
C SER A 541 22.47 -36.25 -25.99
N CYS A 542 23.13 -35.24 -25.42
CA CYS A 542 23.72 -35.34 -24.08
C CYS A 542 22.69 -35.55 -22.96
N LEU A 543 21.40 -35.28 -23.20
CA LEU A 543 20.34 -35.44 -22.20
C LEU A 543 19.93 -36.91 -21.99
N GLU A 544 20.35 -37.83 -22.85
CA GLU A 544 19.99 -39.26 -22.80
C GLU A 544 20.30 -39.92 -21.44
N GLY A 545 21.31 -39.42 -20.72
CA GLY A 545 21.71 -39.92 -19.40
C GLY A 545 21.06 -39.24 -18.19
N LEU A 546 20.24 -38.20 -18.39
CA LEU A 546 19.67 -37.38 -17.31
C LEU A 546 18.38 -37.98 -16.76
N THR A 547 18.46 -39.22 -16.28
CA THR A 547 17.28 -40.04 -15.95
C THR A 547 16.39 -39.47 -14.84
N ASN A 548 16.88 -38.53 -14.02
CA ASN A 548 16.09 -37.88 -12.95
C ASN A 548 15.36 -36.62 -13.40
N LEU A 549 15.51 -36.20 -14.66
CA LEU A 549 14.93 -34.98 -15.18
C LEU A 549 13.40 -35.10 -15.23
N LYS A 550 12.73 -34.11 -14.62
CA LYS A 550 11.26 -33.99 -14.53
C LYS A 550 10.74 -32.83 -15.35
N TRP A 551 11.49 -31.74 -15.42
CA TRP A 551 11.09 -30.52 -16.13
C TRP A 551 12.19 -30.09 -17.09
N LEU A 552 11.82 -29.95 -18.37
CA LEU A 552 12.73 -29.58 -19.44
C LEU A 552 12.11 -28.47 -20.30
N ASP A 553 12.72 -27.29 -20.28
CA ASP A 553 12.34 -26.16 -21.14
C ASP A 553 13.50 -25.81 -22.07
N PHE A 554 13.30 -26.03 -23.38
CA PHE A 554 14.19 -25.59 -24.44
C PHE A 554 13.44 -24.81 -25.52
N GLU A 555 12.42 -24.05 -25.11
CA GLU A 555 11.70 -23.12 -25.98
C GLU A 555 12.67 -22.18 -26.72
N HIS A 556 12.34 -21.76 -27.94
CA HIS A 556 13.15 -20.81 -28.72
C HIS A 556 14.62 -21.26 -28.88
N ASN A 557 14.80 -22.43 -29.50
CA ASN A 557 16.10 -22.99 -29.86
C ASN A 557 16.08 -23.46 -31.34
N ASN A 558 17.07 -24.27 -31.74
CA ASN A 558 17.21 -24.83 -33.08
C ASN A 558 17.11 -26.36 -33.09
N VAL A 559 16.45 -26.97 -32.11
CA VAL A 559 16.34 -28.43 -31.96
C VAL A 559 15.40 -28.98 -33.02
N SER A 560 15.78 -30.11 -33.63
CA SER A 560 14.95 -30.84 -34.61
C SER A 560 14.81 -32.32 -34.28
N ASP A 561 15.83 -32.89 -33.61
CA ASP A 561 15.86 -34.28 -33.16
C ASP A 561 15.69 -34.33 -31.64
N ILE A 562 14.62 -34.99 -31.19
CA ILE A 562 14.33 -35.20 -29.77
C ILE A 562 14.48 -36.66 -29.34
N THR A 563 15.18 -37.50 -30.12
CA THR A 563 15.37 -38.92 -29.81
C THR A 563 16.05 -39.20 -28.48
N ALA A 564 16.84 -38.24 -27.96
CA ALA A 564 17.44 -38.28 -26.64
C ALA A 564 16.40 -38.46 -25.52
N LEU A 565 15.17 -37.96 -25.70
CA LEU A 565 14.11 -38.00 -24.69
C LEU A 565 13.60 -39.42 -24.41
N ASN A 566 13.84 -40.38 -25.32
CA ASN A 566 13.47 -41.80 -25.10
C ASN A 566 14.05 -42.38 -23.80
N ASN A 567 15.19 -41.86 -23.35
CA ASN A 567 15.91 -42.35 -22.18
C ASN A 567 15.77 -41.43 -20.96
N VAL A 568 14.79 -40.52 -20.97
CA VAL A 568 14.46 -39.59 -19.88
C VAL A 568 13.03 -39.86 -19.37
N PRO A 569 12.76 -41.06 -18.83
CA PRO A 569 11.39 -41.55 -18.61
C PRO A 569 10.62 -40.85 -17.48
N HIS A 570 11.30 -40.03 -16.67
CA HIS A 570 10.70 -39.33 -15.54
C HIS A 570 10.22 -37.91 -15.85
N LEU A 571 10.27 -37.49 -17.12
CA LEU A 571 9.75 -36.19 -17.55
C LEU A 571 8.25 -36.08 -17.25
N GLU A 572 7.89 -35.00 -16.55
CA GLU A 572 6.54 -34.61 -16.21
C GLU A 572 6.09 -33.39 -17.03
N GLY A 573 7.01 -32.49 -17.36
CA GLY A 573 6.73 -31.29 -18.15
C GLY A 573 7.82 -31.00 -19.18
N ILE A 574 7.41 -30.73 -20.42
CA ILE A 574 8.32 -30.39 -21.51
C ILE A 574 7.77 -29.18 -22.28
N ASN A 575 8.61 -28.16 -22.45
CA ASN A 575 8.36 -27.07 -23.38
C ASN A 575 9.47 -27.04 -24.44
N PHE A 576 9.09 -27.29 -25.68
CA PHE A 576 9.96 -27.18 -26.86
C PHE A 576 9.37 -26.32 -27.95
N SER A 577 8.50 -25.38 -27.56
CA SER A 577 7.91 -24.43 -28.48
C SER A 577 8.98 -23.62 -29.22
N PHE A 578 8.69 -23.15 -30.43
CA PHE A 578 9.61 -22.39 -31.28
C PHE A 578 10.93 -23.12 -31.55
N ASN A 579 10.83 -24.37 -32.03
CA ASN A 579 11.94 -25.19 -32.51
C ASN A 579 11.66 -25.67 -33.96
N LYS A 580 12.34 -26.73 -34.41
CA LYS A 580 12.21 -27.32 -35.75
C LYS A 580 11.89 -28.82 -35.65
N VAL A 581 11.17 -29.22 -34.60
CA VAL A 581 10.83 -30.62 -34.35
C VAL A 581 9.71 -31.04 -35.29
N SER A 582 9.89 -32.16 -35.99
CA SER A 582 8.87 -32.75 -36.86
C SER A 582 8.43 -34.16 -36.44
N ASP A 583 9.32 -34.90 -35.77
CA ASP A 583 9.06 -36.25 -35.26
C ASP A 583 8.98 -36.23 -33.72
N ILE A 584 7.82 -36.59 -33.20
CA ILE A 584 7.55 -36.68 -31.75
C ILE A 584 7.39 -38.12 -31.25
N SER A 585 7.79 -39.12 -32.04
CA SER A 585 7.73 -40.55 -31.66
C SER A 585 8.39 -40.85 -30.32
N SER A 586 9.39 -40.06 -29.94
CA SER A 586 10.12 -40.22 -28.68
C SER A 586 9.29 -39.88 -27.43
N LEU A 587 8.13 -39.23 -27.59
CA LEU A 587 7.21 -38.92 -26.49
C LEU A 587 6.30 -40.12 -26.11
N GLN A 588 6.21 -41.14 -26.95
CA GLN A 588 5.32 -42.29 -26.75
C GLN A 588 5.59 -43.04 -25.44
N GLY A 589 6.86 -43.11 -25.01
CA GLY A 589 7.28 -43.84 -23.81
C GLY A 589 7.36 -42.99 -22.53
N LEU A 590 6.97 -41.72 -22.58
CA LEU A 590 7.06 -40.81 -21.44
C LEU A 590 5.79 -40.89 -20.58
N ASN A 591 5.68 -41.97 -19.81
CA ASN A 591 4.49 -42.31 -19.04
C ASN A 591 4.18 -41.34 -17.89
N ASN A 592 5.12 -40.48 -17.51
CA ASN A 592 4.96 -39.48 -16.46
C ASN A 592 4.55 -38.10 -16.98
N LEU A 593 4.49 -37.91 -18.30
CA LEU A 593 4.25 -36.63 -18.93
C LEU A 593 2.84 -36.12 -18.58
N LYS A 594 2.75 -34.86 -18.16
CA LYS A 594 1.49 -34.20 -17.77
C LYS A 594 1.29 -32.85 -18.44
N SER A 595 2.39 -32.16 -18.78
CA SER A 595 2.38 -30.83 -19.39
C SER A 595 3.27 -30.83 -20.62
N LEU A 596 2.73 -30.47 -21.78
CA LEU A 596 3.45 -30.52 -23.04
C LEU A 596 3.17 -29.29 -23.91
N ASP A 597 4.20 -28.49 -24.17
CA ASP A 597 4.13 -27.32 -25.05
C ASP A 597 5.07 -27.49 -26.25
N PHE A 598 4.54 -27.49 -27.47
CA PHE A 598 5.34 -27.54 -28.70
C PHE A 598 4.81 -26.64 -29.81
N ILE A 599 4.32 -25.49 -29.41
CA ILE A 599 3.83 -24.41 -30.25
C ILE A 599 4.90 -24.01 -31.29
N PHE A 600 4.53 -23.69 -32.53
CA PHE A 600 5.48 -23.26 -33.57
C PHE A 600 6.62 -24.28 -33.81
N ASN A 601 6.25 -25.49 -34.20
CA ASN A 601 7.17 -26.54 -34.67
C ASN A 601 6.74 -27.04 -36.06
N GLU A 602 7.36 -28.12 -36.53
CA GLU A 602 7.16 -28.74 -37.84
C GLU A 602 6.40 -30.08 -37.74
N VAL A 603 5.65 -30.30 -36.65
CA VAL A 603 4.96 -31.58 -36.38
C VAL A 603 3.74 -31.76 -37.29
N SER A 604 3.60 -32.94 -37.87
CA SER A 604 2.48 -33.32 -38.76
C SER A 604 1.88 -34.70 -38.45
N ASP A 605 2.32 -35.34 -37.37
CA ASP A 605 1.80 -36.62 -36.87
C ASP A 605 1.88 -36.59 -35.34
N ILE A 606 0.73 -36.72 -34.68
CA ILE A 606 0.60 -36.71 -33.21
C ILE A 606 0.24 -38.08 -32.62
N SER A 607 0.28 -39.14 -33.43
CA SER A 607 -0.08 -40.50 -33.01
C SER A 607 0.76 -41.00 -31.83
N ALA A 608 1.98 -40.47 -31.66
CA ALA A 608 2.83 -40.74 -30.50
C ALA A 608 2.14 -40.39 -29.16
N LEU A 609 1.35 -39.32 -29.12
CA LEU A 609 0.60 -38.90 -27.93
C LEU A 609 -0.57 -39.85 -27.65
N VAL A 610 -1.29 -40.28 -28.68
CA VAL A 610 -2.38 -41.28 -28.54
C VAL A 610 -1.82 -42.63 -28.13
N ASN A 611 -0.63 -42.99 -28.61
CA ASN A 611 0.07 -44.22 -28.28
C ASN A 611 0.76 -44.20 -26.90
N ASN A 612 0.75 -43.06 -26.21
CA ASN A 612 1.09 -42.96 -24.79
C ASN A 612 -0.19 -43.18 -23.96
N PRO A 613 -0.34 -44.34 -23.29
CA PRO A 613 -1.58 -44.67 -22.58
C PRO A 613 -1.75 -43.89 -21.27
N ASP A 614 -0.67 -43.34 -20.72
CA ASP A 614 -0.67 -42.64 -19.43
C ASP A 614 -0.92 -41.13 -19.58
N PHE A 615 -0.83 -40.58 -20.81
CA PHE A 615 -1.24 -39.21 -21.13
C PHE A 615 -2.77 -39.13 -21.30
N GLY A 616 -3.45 -38.60 -20.30
CA GLY A 616 -4.91 -38.67 -20.14
C GLY A 616 -5.51 -37.62 -19.21
N LEU A 617 -6.41 -38.07 -18.31
CA LEU A 617 -7.28 -37.17 -17.55
C LEU A 617 -6.51 -36.15 -16.70
N GLY A 618 -6.70 -34.86 -17.00
CA GLY A 618 -6.08 -33.76 -16.26
C GLY A 618 -4.72 -33.32 -16.81
N ASP A 619 -4.22 -33.97 -17.86
CA ASP A 619 -3.00 -33.57 -18.57
C ASP A 619 -3.29 -32.47 -19.60
N TYR A 620 -2.24 -31.77 -20.02
CA TYR A 620 -2.31 -30.59 -20.87
C TYR A 620 -1.35 -30.68 -22.06
N VAL A 621 -1.84 -30.32 -23.25
CA VAL A 621 -1.02 -30.14 -24.45
C VAL A 621 -1.38 -28.89 -25.25
N ASP A 622 -0.38 -28.09 -25.59
CA ASP A 622 -0.48 -27.01 -26.59
C ASP A 622 0.39 -27.31 -27.82
N MET A 623 -0.29 -27.50 -28.93
CA MET A 623 0.30 -27.87 -30.22
C MET A 623 -0.10 -26.92 -31.35
N ARG A 624 -0.58 -25.72 -31.00
CA ARG A 624 -0.96 -24.70 -31.99
C ARG A 624 0.21 -24.33 -32.90
N TRP A 625 -0.11 -23.90 -34.11
CA TRP A 625 0.88 -23.49 -35.12
C TRP A 625 1.90 -24.60 -35.47
N ASN A 626 1.41 -25.84 -35.60
CA ASN A 626 2.11 -26.97 -36.22
C ASN A 626 1.54 -27.26 -37.63
N MET A 627 2.04 -28.30 -38.30
CA MET A 627 1.62 -28.72 -39.64
C MET A 627 0.55 -29.82 -39.61
N LEU A 628 -0.40 -29.74 -38.66
CA LEU A 628 -1.48 -30.73 -38.49
C LEU A 628 -2.60 -30.53 -39.53
N ASP A 629 -3.13 -31.63 -40.07
CA ASP A 629 -4.33 -31.62 -40.91
C ASP A 629 -5.60 -31.57 -40.05
N LEU A 630 -6.14 -30.37 -39.85
CA LEU A 630 -7.35 -30.16 -39.05
C LEU A 630 -8.66 -30.37 -39.83
N THR A 631 -8.62 -31.00 -41.01
CA THR A 631 -9.85 -31.29 -41.76
C THR A 631 -10.68 -32.38 -41.07
N PRO A 632 -12.03 -32.27 -41.03
CA PRO A 632 -12.86 -33.28 -40.38
C PRO A 632 -12.64 -34.69 -40.97
N GLY A 633 -12.24 -35.63 -40.11
CA GLY A 633 -11.99 -37.02 -40.48
C GLY A 633 -10.55 -37.34 -40.91
N SER A 634 -9.63 -36.37 -40.90
CA SER A 634 -8.19 -36.65 -40.99
C SER A 634 -7.71 -37.51 -39.82
N ASP A 635 -6.53 -38.10 -39.95
CA ASP A 635 -5.91 -38.89 -38.87
C ASP A 635 -5.57 -37.99 -37.66
N ASP A 636 -4.99 -36.81 -37.89
CA ASP A 636 -4.67 -35.84 -36.82
C ASP A 636 -5.91 -35.39 -36.04
N MET A 637 -7.03 -35.13 -36.74
CA MET A 637 -8.28 -34.72 -36.09
C MET A 637 -8.89 -35.86 -35.27
N GLN A 638 -8.76 -37.12 -35.71
CA GLN A 638 -9.17 -38.29 -34.93
C GLN A 638 -8.30 -38.49 -33.68
N ASP A 639 -6.99 -38.24 -33.80
CA ASP A 639 -6.06 -38.32 -32.67
C ASP A 639 -6.36 -37.23 -31.64
N ILE A 640 -6.62 -35.99 -32.07
CA ILE A 640 -7.10 -34.89 -31.22
C ILE A 640 -8.38 -35.28 -30.47
N GLU A 641 -9.40 -35.76 -31.18
CA GLU A 641 -10.66 -36.19 -30.58
C GLU A 641 -10.44 -37.30 -29.55
N THR A 642 -9.49 -38.20 -29.81
CA THR A 642 -9.11 -39.28 -28.89
C THR A 642 -8.48 -38.73 -27.61
N LEU A 643 -7.58 -37.75 -27.70
CA LEU A 643 -6.97 -37.09 -26.53
C LEU A 643 -8.02 -36.36 -25.69
N ILE A 644 -8.90 -35.58 -26.32
CA ILE A 644 -10.01 -34.88 -25.64
C ILE A 644 -10.93 -35.89 -24.93
N ALA A 645 -11.26 -37.01 -25.58
CA ALA A 645 -12.09 -38.06 -25.00
C ALA A 645 -11.44 -38.74 -23.78
N ARG A 646 -10.11 -38.75 -23.68
CA ARG A 646 -9.37 -39.22 -22.49
C ARG A 646 -9.35 -38.21 -21.34
N GLY A 647 -9.83 -36.98 -21.57
CA GLY A 647 -9.83 -35.90 -20.58
C GLY A 647 -8.56 -35.05 -20.58
N VAL A 648 -7.78 -35.08 -21.66
CA VAL A 648 -6.65 -34.17 -21.89
C VAL A 648 -7.19 -32.78 -22.29
N GLU A 649 -6.62 -31.72 -21.73
CA GLU A 649 -6.83 -30.35 -22.22
C GLU A 649 -5.94 -30.10 -23.44
N VAL A 650 -6.56 -29.88 -24.60
CA VAL A 650 -5.86 -29.81 -25.90
C VAL A 650 -6.08 -28.46 -26.57
N ASN A 651 -4.99 -27.75 -26.86
CA ASN A 651 -4.97 -26.54 -27.71
C ASN A 651 -4.31 -26.88 -29.06
N TYR A 652 -5.03 -26.74 -30.18
CA TYR A 652 -4.57 -27.18 -31.52
C TYR A 652 -4.99 -26.25 -32.66
#